data_AF-A0AAW0PQ42-F1
#
_entry.id   AF-A0AAW0PQ42-F1
#
_cell.length_a   1.000
_cell.length_b   1.000
_cell.length_c   1.000
_cell.angle_alpha   90.00
_cell.angle_beta   90.00
_cell.angle_gamma   90.00
#
_symmetry.space_group_name_H-M   'P 1'
#
loop_
_entity.id
_entity.type
_entity.pdbx_description
1 polymer ?
#
loop_
_entity_poly.entity_id
_entity_poly.type
_entity_poly.pdbx_seq_one_letter_code
_entity_poly.pdbx_strand_id
1 'polypeptide(L)'
;MIQTCDSFHHNRHHPVISINMSESLVDKEVNQQTEGDKEDRGSCLKCPKCAIPAIYLDEVGKIWKLAGPVVVNVTGVSVGSGLSSTCDTLISQTYGSGNLKRVGVILQRAVLILLLACFPCWAVLLNTEALLILFRQNPVIANLAQLYVNIFMPSLPAVFMYHLQSRYLQNQGIMWPQVAVGVVSNIFNAVNNYVFLFHLELGIKGSATVSAISESLQAILLFIYIYARGLHKETWSGWSLDCLQEWGPFVKLAIPSMLMLCLEWWMFEIGSFLAGLISEVELGSQSVVYQISMILFSIPLGLASAASIRVGYCLGAGKVEGAKLSAKVSVGCGVVCAFLLGTLAMALKNHIGYLFTTEKEIIARVKSVMIIFGFLTIADGLSGVTGGVVRGAGKQKVGAICNLVGYYFVGLPIGISLMFAAKLGIVGLWTGLLVSVFLQTTVFISFLCKLNWHQASKEAQVRAGVQTKDEEETNNIHSKKMEVSAAESVYETPDNCLQLQDQSKSPSFTVGHRLTLTQLLLRRAGCSHHVSYSVCGTWVGGGFILGVAEAVYNPKMGLIWALMPIQYSFSFILGGIFFAKPMRDKMYITMMDPFQQRYGKILSGILVLPALLVDVLWVSCTLLGLGATMSVILDLPFSISVWISSSVAIVYTLLGGLYSVAYTDVIQLSLVFISLWLCVPFLMVSPKAVDIAQTAFNHTYQSPWVGTLESDSVWKWIDDFLMLGLGSVSFQSFHQRTLSSSSSETAKLTCFAAAIVIAILGIPPVLVGAVAASTDWNQTQYGLPPPYIRGEHSLVLPLTLQHLTPPYISVIGIGAVAAAVMSSTDSGLLSATSVFSSNIYKNILRRRASDCEIKWVIRVTVVVVGLVGTSLTFYTNSTLLLWILGADVSYTLIFPHLIAVLFFNITNGYGAFVGYVVGLTFRIMVGENTVGLPVVLPLPGCTLEEGLYVQKAPVRTVSMLCTLGTILSPHFCSPSCSNVDFCLRNGIFTT
;
A
#
# COMPACT_ATOMS: atom_id res chain seq x y z
N MET A 1 11.68 40.65 60.73
CA MET A 1 12.52 40.50 61.93
C MET A 1 13.75 39.70 61.51
N ILE A 2 14.96 40.32 61.55
CA ILE A 2 16.20 39.83 62.19
C ILE A 2 16.60 38.35 61.90
N GLN A 3 17.79 37.89 61.52
CA GLN A 3 19.17 38.37 61.28
C GLN A 3 20.00 37.13 60.85
N THR A 4 21.18 37.35 60.22
CA THR A 4 22.48 36.60 60.35
C THR A 4 22.61 35.15 59.85
N CYS A 5 23.53 34.88 58.89
CA CYS A 5 24.96 34.45 59.05
C CYS A 5 25.09 32.99 59.56
N ASP A 6 26.02 32.10 59.18
CA ASP A 6 27.34 32.20 58.56
C ASP A 6 27.82 30.80 58.11
N SER A 7 28.63 30.75 57.04
CA SER A 7 29.94 30.07 56.90
C SER A 7 30.24 28.69 57.56
N PHE A 8 30.72 27.70 56.77
CA PHE A 8 32.14 27.25 56.76
C PHE A 8 32.40 25.98 55.90
N HIS A 9 33.47 26.05 55.10
CA HIS A 9 34.18 24.98 54.37
C HIS A 9 34.97 24.02 55.30
N HIS A 10 35.13 22.73 54.95
CA HIS A 10 36.42 22.14 54.50
C HIS A 10 36.43 20.60 54.25
N ASN A 11 36.90 20.23 53.04
CA ASN A 11 37.89 19.21 52.63
C ASN A 11 38.16 17.89 53.38
N ARG A 12 38.22 16.79 52.59
CA ARG A 12 39.25 15.71 52.43
C ARG A 12 38.54 14.42 51.94
N HIS A 13 39.00 13.56 51.03
CA HIS A 13 40.26 13.22 50.35
C HIS A 13 39.91 12.42 49.06
N HIS A 14 40.72 12.54 47.99
CA HIS A 14 40.75 11.62 46.82
C HIS A 14 41.61 10.38 47.12
N PRO A 15 41.44 9.27 46.37
CA PRO A 15 42.35 9.03 45.24
C PRO A 15 41.66 8.62 43.93
N VAL A 16 42.45 8.77 42.86
CA VAL A 16 42.13 8.77 41.43
C VAL A 16 42.05 7.35 40.85
N ILE A 17 41.00 7.05 40.07
CA ILE A 17 41.07 6.19 38.88
C ILE A 17 40.27 6.89 37.77
N SER A 18 40.96 7.23 36.69
CA SER A 18 40.47 7.97 35.53
C SER A 18 39.77 7.07 34.51
N ILE A 19 38.50 7.37 34.19
CA ILE A 19 37.89 7.08 32.88
C ILE A 19 37.17 8.36 32.45
N ASN A 20 37.74 9.03 31.44
CA ASN A 20 37.16 10.21 30.81
C ASN A 20 35.96 9.81 29.94
N MET A 21 34.78 10.35 30.22
CA MET A 21 33.78 10.63 29.21
C MET A 21 33.11 11.96 29.56
N SER A 22 33.24 12.92 28.66
CA SER A 22 32.88 14.32 28.81
C SER A 22 31.37 14.53 28.76
N GLU A 23 30.71 14.50 29.92
CA GLU A 23 29.42 15.15 30.18
C GLU A 23 29.65 16.16 31.31
N SER A 24 29.68 17.45 30.99
CA SER A 24 29.29 18.58 31.85
C SER A 24 29.95 19.86 31.34
N LEU A 25 29.19 20.64 30.57
CA LEU A 25 29.41 22.08 30.38
C LEU A 25 28.11 22.76 29.91
N VAL A 26 27.18 22.05 29.29
CA VAL A 26 25.91 22.60 28.77
C VAL A 26 24.85 22.83 29.87
N ASP A 27 24.82 22.03 30.94
CA ASP A 27 23.79 22.16 31.99
C ASP A 27 24.09 23.19 33.08
N LYS A 28 25.31 23.77 33.11
CA LYS A 28 25.70 24.78 34.13
C LYS A 28 25.56 26.22 33.66
N GLU A 29 25.60 26.52 32.37
CA GLU A 29 25.43 27.89 31.87
C GLU A 29 23.96 28.32 31.71
N VAL A 30 23.00 27.39 31.82
CA VAL A 30 21.56 27.70 31.70
C VAL A 30 20.87 27.91 33.06
N ASN A 31 21.50 27.50 34.16
CA ASN A 31 20.91 27.53 35.51
C ASN A 31 21.16 28.82 36.32
N GLN A 32 21.86 29.82 35.77
CA GLN A 32 22.20 31.06 36.50
C GLN A 32 21.19 32.22 36.35
N GLN A 33 20.03 32.00 35.73
CA GLN A 33 19.08 33.09 35.41
C GLN A 33 17.65 32.89 35.91
N THR A 34 17.44 32.03 36.91
CA THR A 34 16.10 31.75 37.48
C THR A 34 16.17 31.58 39.00
N GLU A 35 16.46 32.66 39.72
CA GLU A 35 16.10 32.81 41.13
C GLU A 35 15.29 34.10 41.29
N GLY A 36 13.98 33.97 41.10
CA GLY A 36 13.00 35.04 41.29
C GLY A 36 11.62 34.53 40.90
N ASP A 37 10.69 34.53 41.84
CA ASP A 37 9.27 34.16 41.72
C ASP A 37 8.94 32.65 41.72
N LYS A 38 9.08 32.04 42.90
CA LYS A 38 8.23 30.92 43.32
C LYS A 38 7.13 31.47 44.22
N GLU A 39 5.90 31.60 43.72
CA GLU A 39 4.70 31.41 44.54
C GLU A 39 3.42 31.25 43.70
N ASP A 40 2.69 30.18 44.04
CA ASP A 40 1.28 29.86 43.78
C ASP A 40 0.66 30.19 42.42
N ARG A 41 0.30 29.13 41.67
CA ARG A 41 -0.96 29.10 40.90
C ARG A 41 -1.40 27.66 40.58
N GLY A 42 -2.47 27.25 41.25
CA GLY A 42 -3.03 25.90 41.22
C GLY A 42 -3.89 25.55 40.00
N SER A 43 -3.79 24.26 39.68
CA SER A 43 -4.46 23.42 38.68
C SER A 43 -5.98 23.56 38.52
N CYS A 44 -6.48 23.48 37.28
CA CYS A 44 -7.72 22.76 36.90
C CYS A 44 -8.10 22.89 35.40
N LEU A 45 -8.32 21.77 34.66
CA LEU A 45 -9.58 21.41 33.95
C LEU A 45 -9.43 20.22 32.94
N LYS A 46 -10.19 19.16 33.21
CA LYS A 46 -11.01 18.25 32.33
C LYS A 46 -10.70 17.96 30.83
N CYS A 47 -9.47 18.07 30.34
CA CYS A 47 -8.97 17.17 29.27
C CYS A 47 -7.61 16.59 29.68
N PRO A 48 -7.58 15.65 30.64
CA PRO A 48 -6.37 15.40 31.44
C PRO A 48 -5.20 14.79 30.67
N LYS A 49 -5.40 14.06 29.57
CA LYS A 49 -4.35 13.15 29.07
C LYS A 49 -3.15 13.81 28.40
N CYS A 50 -3.38 14.75 27.48
CA CYS A 50 -2.31 15.53 26.87
C CYS A 50 -1.98 16.78 27.68
N ALA A 51 -2.97 17.30 28.43
CA ALA A 51 -2.80 18.48 29.27
C ALA A 51 -1.91 18.21 30.49
N ILE A 52 -1.97 17.03 31.14
CA ILE A 52 -1.15 16.73 32.32
C ILE A 52 0.36 16.79 31.99
N PRO A 53 0.88 16.05 30.98
CA PRO A 53 2.27 16.20 30.56
C PRO A 53 2.61 17.63 30.14
N ALA A 54 1.70 18.30 29.42
CA ALA A 54 1.93 19.65 28.93
C ALA A 54 2.02 20.68 30.07
N ILE A 55 1.15 20.61 31.07
CA ILE A 55 1.14 21.50 32.25
C ILE A 55 2.46 21.38 33.01
N TYR A 56 2.90 20.15 33.28
CA TYR A 56 4.16 19.96 34.01
C TYR A 56 5.40 20.27 33.16
N LEU A 57 5.33 20.15 31.83
CA LEU A 57 6.43 20.55 30.93
C LEU A 57 6.51 22.08 30.73
N ASP A 58 5.38 22.77 30.86
CA ASP A 58 5.27 24.23 30.78
C ASP A 58 5.83 24.91 32.05
N GLU A 59 5.65 24.31 33.23
CA GLU A 59 6.32 24.74 34.48
C GLU A 59 7.86 24.68 34.39
N VAL A 60 8.43 23.93 33.43
CA VAL A 60 9.88 23.87 33.15
C VAL A 60 10.28 24.81 31.98
N GLY A 61 9.43 25.79 31.65
CA GLY A 61 9.80 27.06 31.03
C GLY A 61 10.08 27.09 29.52
N LYS A 62 9.72 26.09 28.70
CA LYS A 62 9.91 26.13 27.22
C LYS A 62 8.85 25.34 26.43
N ILE A 63 7.93 26.04 25.76
CA ILE A 63 6.83 25.53 24.91
C ILE A 63 7.29 24.49 23.86
N TRP A 64 8.52 24.60 23.36
CA TRP A 64 9.09 23.71 22.35
C TRP A 64 9.23 22.24 22.79
N LYS A 65 9.14 21.96 24.11
CA LYS A 65 9.17 20.60 24.67
C LYS A 65 7.93 19.76 24.30
N LEU A 66 6.91 20.36 23.68
CA LEU A 66 5.67 19.70 23.25
C LEU A 66 5.73 19.08 21.84
N ALA A 67 6.82 19.27 21.09
CA ALA A 67 6.93 18.78 19.72
C ALA A 67 6.81 17.24 19.59
N GLY A 68 7.40 16.49 20.53
CA GLY A 68 7.31 15.02 20.55
C GLY A 68 5.87 14.50 20.66
N PRO A 69 5.10 14.88 21.70
CA PRO A 69 3.69 14.52 21.84
C PRO A 69 2.83 14.84 20.61
N VAL A 70 3.04 16.01 19.98
CA VAL A 70 2.30 16.41 18.78
C VAL A 70 2.56 15.44 17.62
N VAL A 71 3.82 15.11 17.36
CA VAL A 71 4.20 14.17 16.29
C VAL A 71 3.56 12.80 16.53
N VAL A 72 3.60 12.29 17.76
CA VAL A 72 2.94 11.03 18.15
C VAL A 72 1.43 11.08 17.91
N ASN A 73 0.78 12.18 18.27
CA ASN A 73 -0.66 12.34 18.11
C ASN A 73 -1.07 12.37 16.63
N VAL A 74 -0.36 13.16 15.82
CA VAL A 74 -0.59 13.33 14.38
C VAL A 74 -0.36 12.04 13.61
N THR A 75 0.76 11.36 13.84
CA THR A 75 1.21 10.25 12.98
C THR A 75 0.84 8.87 13.51
N GLY A 76 0.51 8.76 14.81
CA GLY A 76 0.19 7.49 15.47
C GLY A 76 -1.23 7.44 16.02
N VAL A 77 -1.52 8.22 17.07
CA VAL A 77 -2.78 8.08 17.85
C VAL A 77 -4.01 8.37 17.00
N SER A 78 -3.98 9.44 16.18
CA SER A 78 -5.10 9.79 15.29
C SER A 78 -5.39 8.69 14.26
N VAL A 79 -4.34 8.06 13.72
CA VAL A 79 -4.44 6.95 12.76
C VAL A 79 -5.11 5.73 13.41
N GLY A 80 -4.66 5.34 14.60
CA GLY A 80 -5.24 4.21 15.35
C GLY A 80 -6.70 4.46 15.73
N SER A 81 -7.00 5.65 16.27
CA SER A 81 -8.36 6.06 16.59
C SER A 81 -9.26 6.05 15.35
N GLY A 82 -8.79 6.63 14.25
CA GLY A 82 -9.49 6.71 12.98
C GLY A 82 -9.77 5.34 12.35
N LEU A 83 -8.79 4.43 12.30
CA LEU A 83 -8.97 3.06 11.81
C LEU A 83 -9.93 2.27 12.70
N SER A 84 -9.81 2.39 14.03
CA SER A 84 -10.70 1.72 14.99
C SER A 84 -12.15 2.17 14.85
N SER A 85 -12.40 3.42 14.42
CA SER A 85 -13.76 3.96 14.28
C SER A 85 -14.62 3.25 13.23
N THR A 86 -14.03 2.50 12.30
CA THR A 86 -14.80 1.61 11.39
C THR A 86 -15.50 0.48 12.12
N CYS A 87 -14.99 0.09 13.28
CA CYS A 87 -15.65 -0.88 14.14
C CYS A 87 -16.99 -0.36 14.67
N ASP A 88 -17.18 0.96 14.81
CA ASP A 88 -18.48 1.55 15.17
C ASP A 88 -19.55 1.30 14.11
N THR A 89 -19.16 1.06 12.86
CA THR A 89 -20.07 0.70 11.78
C THR A 89 -20.24 -0.81 11.71
N LEU A 90 -19.14 -1.56 11.62
CA LEU A 90 -19.18 -3.00 11.36
C LEU A 90 -19.71 -3.78 12.56
N ILE A 91 -19.27 -3.44 13.78
CA ILE A 91 -19.72 -4.13 14.99
C ILE A 91 -21.17 -3.76 15.30
N SER A 92 -21.56 -2.49 15.27
CA SER A 92 -22.97 -2.12 15.54
C SER A 92 -23.95 -2.75 14.56
N GLN A 93 -23.65 -2.75 13.25
CA GLN A 93 -24.49 -3.37 12.23
C GLN A 93 -24.58 -4.89 12.42
N THR A 94 -23.45 -5.54 12.71
CA THR A 94 -23.42 -6.99 12.90
C THR A 94 -24.11 -7.40 14.20
N TYR A 95 -23.89 -6.65 15.29
CA TYR A 95 -24.55 -6.87 16.57
C TYR A 95 -26.07 -6.65 16.47
N GLY A 96 -26.50 -5.59 15.77
CA GLY A 96 -27.92 -5.33 15.51
C GLY A 96 -28.61 -6.39 14.64
N SER A 97 -27.87 -7.06 13.76
CA SER A 97 -28.41 -8.17 12.96
C SER A 97 -28.65 -9.46 13.76
N GLY A 98 -28.04 -9.60 14.94
CA GLY A 98 -28.05 -10.83 15.74
C GLY A 98 -26.92 -11.82 15.44
N ASN A 99 -26.04 -11.54 14.46
CA ASN A 99 -24.90 -12.41 14.12
C ASN A 99 -23.71 -12.20 15.07
N LEU A 100 -23.87 -12.57 16.35
CA LEU A 100 -22.89 -12.31 17.40
C LEU A 100 -21.51 -12.95 17.15
N LYS A 101 -21.46 -14.14 16.54
CA LYS A 101 -20.17 -14.79 16.20
C LYS A 101 -19.37 -14.00 15.18
N ARG A 102 -20.03 -13.35 14.22
CA ARG A 102 -19.34 -12.51 13.22
C ARG A 102 -18.74 -11.26 13.85
N VAL A 103 -19.27 -10.76 14.98
CA VAL A 103 -18.65 -9.68 15.76
C VAL A 103 -17.25 -10.07 16.21
N GLY A 104 -17.05 -11.28 16.73
CA GLY A 104 -15.74 -11.79 17.12
C GLY A 104 -14.76 -11.91 15.96
N VAL A 105 -15.23 -12.32 14.77
CA VAL A 105 -14.38 -12.38 13.55
C VAL A 105 -13.96 -10.99 13.10
N ILE A 106 -14.88 -10.01 13.14
CA ILE A 106 -14.58 -8.60 12.82
C ILE A 106 -13.56 -8.04 13.82
N LEU A 107 -13.70 -8.35 15.11
CA LEU A 107 -12.75 -7.94 16.14
C LEU A 107 -11.35 -8.49 15.87
N GLN A 108 -11.22 -9.80 15.61
CA GLN A 108 -9.93 -10.44 15.29
C GLN A 108 -9.28 -9.82 14.06
N ARG A 109 -10.07 -9.58 13.01
CA ARG A 109 -9.61 -8.91 11.79
C ARG A 109 -9.12 -7.49 12.08
N ALA A 110 -9.86 -6.75 12.90
CA ALA A 110 -9.46 -5.40 13.31
C ALA A 110 -8.15 -5.42 14.11
N VAL A 111 -7.96 -6.38 15.03
CA VAL A 111 -6.69 -6.54 15.77
C VAL A 111 -5.52 -6.66 14.80
N LEU A 112 -5.61 -7.56 13.82
CA LEU A 112 -4.54 -7.77 12.83
C LEU A 112 -4.28 -6.53 11.98
N ILE A 113 -5.33 -5.88 11.48
CA ILE A 113 -5.20 -4.68 10.63
C ILE A 113 -4.61 -3.50 11.40
N LEU A 114 -5.04 -3.28 12.65
CA LEU A 114 -4.52 -2.18 13.47
C LEU A 114 -3.05 -2.42 13.85
N LEU A 115 -2.67 -3.63 14.24
CA LEU A 115 -1.27 -3.95 14.54
C LEU A 115 -0.37 -3.78 13.31
N LEU A 116 -0.85 -4.19 12.13
CA LEU A 116 -0.13 -3.94 10.88
C LEU A 116 -0.01 -2.45 10.55
N ALA A 117 -1.02 -1.65 10.89
CA ALA A 117 -0.97 -0.20 10.71
C ALA A 117 0.04 0.50 11.64
N CYS A 118 0.54 -0.16 12.70
CA CYS A 118 1.62 0.39 13.51
C CYS A 118 2.95 0.47 12.75
N PHE A 119 3.24 -0.44 11.81
CA PHE A 119 4.49 -0.43 11.03
C PHE A 119 4.71 0.86 10.23
N PRO A 120 3.76 1.34 9.40
CA PRO A 120 3.95 2.62 8.71
C PRO A 120 4.01 3.80 9.67
N CYS A 121 3.28 3.79 10.80
CA CYS A 121 3.42 4.82 11.83
C CYS A 121 4.83 4.84 12.44
N TRP A 122 5.39 3.68 12.78
CA TRP A 122 6.76 3.56 13.29
C TRP A 122 7.80 4.02 12.29
N ALA A 123 7.62 3.75 11.00
CA ALA A 123 8.52 4.23 9.96
C ALA A 123 8.61 5.78 9.95
N VAL A 124 7.48 6.47 10.15
CA VAL A 124 7.44 7.94 10.28
C VAL A 124 8.07 8.38 11.61
N LEU A 125 7.69 7.75 12.73
CA LEU A 125 8.14 8.13 14.06
C LEU A 125 9.67 7.94 14.27
N LEU A 126 10.26 6.90 13.69
CA LEU A 126 11.71 6.67 13.70
C LEU A 126 12.51 7.81 13.04
N ASN A 127 11.88 8.56 12.12
CA ASN A 127 12.49 9.65 11.38
C ASN A 127 12.04 11.03 11.86
N THR A 128 11.50 11.15 13.08
CA THR A 128 10.95 12.43 13.59
C THR A 128 11.99 13.56 13.57
N GLU A 129 13.22 13.33 14.03
CA GLU A 129 14.30 14.33 14.03
C GLU A 129 14.58 14.84 12.62
N ALA A 130 14.79 13.92 11.68
CA ALA A 130 15.07 14.23 10.28
C ALA A 130 13.90 15.00 9.63
N LEU A 131 12.65 14.61 9.92
CA LEU A 131 11.46 15.30 9.42
C LEU A 131 11.35 16.72 9.99
N LEU A 132 11.58 16.90 11.29
CA LEU A 132 11.53 18.22 11.90
C LEU A 132 12.64 19.14 11.37
N ILE A 133 13.86 18.62 11.19
CA ILE A 133 14.98 19.36 10.57
C ILE A 133 14.65 19.72 9.12
N LEU A 134 14.02 18.82 8.36
CA LEU A 134 13.55 19.09 6.98
C LEU A 134 12.55 20.26 6.96
N PHE A 135 11.67 20.35 7.96
CA PHE A 135 10.76 21.49 8.16
C PHE A 135 11.44 22.72 8.80
N ARG A 136 12.77 22.78 8.80
CA ARG A 136 13.60 23.87 9.33
C ARG A 136 13.42 24.14 10.83
N GLN A 137 13.05 23.12 11.61
CA GLN A 137 13.05 23.23 13.07
C GLN A 137 14.49 23.24 13.61
N ASN A 138 14.66 23.84 14.79
CA ASN A 138 15.94 23.84 15.49
C ASN A 138 16.38 22.39 15.79
N PRO A 139 17.62 22.00 15.47
CA PRO A 139 18.12 20.64 15.67
C PRO A 139 18.02 20.17 17.13
N VAL A 140 18.17 21.06 18.11
CA VAL A 140 18.01 20.73 19.53
C VAL A 140 16.55 20.35 19.84
N ILE A 141 15.58 21.07 19.29
CA ILE A 141 14.15 20.78 19.48
C ILE A 141 13.78 19.47 18.78
N ALA A 142 14.29 19.27 17.56
CA ALA A 142 14.09 18.04 16.80
C ALA A 142 14.64 16.80 17.53
N ASN A 143 15.81 16.92 18.14
CA ASN A 143 16.42 15.86 18.95
C ASN A 143 15.60 15.54 20.21
N LEU A 144 15.15 16.56 20.94
CA LEU A 144 14.28 16.36 22.11
C LEU A 144 12.93 15.73 21.75
N ALA A 145 12.36 16.09 20.61
CA ALA A 145 11.14 15.47 20.09
C ALA A 145 11.36 14.00 19.74
N GLN A 146 12.47 13.66 19.08
CA GLN A 146 12.85 12.28 18.76
C GLN A 146 13.07 11.45 20.03
N LEU A 147 13.69 12.02 21.06
CA LEU A 147 13.87 11.36 22.35
C LEU A 147 12.53 10.99 22.99
N TYR A 148 11.57 11.91 23.01
CA TYR A 148 10.21 11.61 23.49
C TYR A 148 9.55 10.52 22.64
N VAL A 149 9.61 10.64 21.32
CA VAL A 149 9.03 9.69 20.38
C VAL A 149 9.61 8.29 20.56
N ASN A 150 10.93 8.15 20.68
CA ASN A 150 11.59 6.86 20.87
C ASN A 150 11.11 6.13 22.13
N ILE A 151 10.84 6.87 23.21
CA ILE A 151 10.34 6.30 24.47
C ILE A 151 8.85 5.90 24.34
N PHE A 152 8.03 6.70 23.67
CA PHE A 152 6.60 6.42 23.51
C PHE A 152 6.29 5.38 22.41
N MET A 153 7.15 5.27 21.39
CA MET A 153 6.93 4.43 20.21
C MET A 153 6.53 2.98 20.53
N PRO A 154 7.13 2.28 21.51
CA PRO A 154 6.75 0.92 21.88
C PRO A 154 5.33 0.79 22.44
N SER A 155 4.73 1.84 23.00
CA SER A 155 3.35 1.80 23.52
C SER A 155 2.27 1.99 22.45
N LEU A 156 2.64 2.32 21.21
CA LEU A 156 1.69 2.57 20.13
C LEU A 156 0.74 1.40 19.84
N PRO A 157 1.19 0.12 19.79
CA PRO A 157 0.28 -1.02 19.64
C PRO A 157 -0.73 -1.12 20.78
N ALA A 158 -0.32 -0.81 22.02
CA ALA A 158 -1.21 -0.82 23.17
C ALA A 158 -2.31 0.24 23.06
N VAL A 159 -1.96 1.46 22.61
CA VAL A 159 -2.93 2.53 22.32
C VAL A 159 -3.98 2.07 21.30
N PHE A 160 -3.54 1.42 20.22
CA PHE A 160 -4.44 0.91 19.18
C PHE A 160 -5.37 -0.17 19.72
N MET A 161 -4.83 -1.08 20.54
CA MET A 161 -5.63 -2.13 21.19
C MET A 161 -6.63 -1.54 22.19
N TYR A 162 -6.26 -0.53 22.96
CA TYR A 162 -7.19 0.16 23.87
C TYR A 162 -8.36 0.79 23.09
N HIS A 163 -8.07 1.51 22.00
CA HIS A 163 -9.13 2.08 21.16
C HIS A 163 -10.05 0.99 20.59
N LEU A 164 -9.50 -0.10 20.09
CA LEU A 164 -10.30 -1.22 19.55
C LEU A 164 -11.16 -1.89 20.62
N GLN A 165 -10.60 -2.22 21.78
CA GLN A 165 -11.32 -2.82 22.91
C GLN A 165 -12.42 -1.88 23.42
N SER A 166 -12.15 -0.58 23.45
CA SER A 166 -13.12 0.44 23.81
C SER A 166 -14.29 0.42 22.82
N ARG A 167 -14.03 0.51 21.52
CA ARG A 167 -15.09 0.44 20.50
C ARG A 167 -15.85 -0.89 20.56
N TYR A 168 -15.18 -2.01 20.78
CA TYR A 168 -15.80 -3.31 20.93
C TYR A 168 -16.88 -3.34 22.03
N LEU A 169 -16.58 -2.81 23.21
CA LEU A 169 -17.52 -2.74 24.32
C LEU A 169 -18.62 -1.68 24.10
N GLN A 170 -18.28 -0.51 23.54
CA GLN A 170 -19.26 0.55 23.28
C GLN A 170 -20.35 0.09 22.31
N ASN A 171 -19.99 -0.65 21.26
CA ASN A 171 -20.93 -1.16 20.28
C ASN A 171 -21.88 -2.23 20.84
N GLN A 172 -21.56 -2.81 22.01
CA GLN A 172 -22.42 -3.73 22.76
C GLN A 172 -23.25 -3.02 23.84
N GLY A 173 -23.10 -1.70 23.99
CA GLY A 173 -23.77 -0.91 25.03
C GLY A 173 -23.07 -0.92 26.39
N ILE A 174 -21.82 -1.39 26.47
CA ILE A 174 -21.06 -1.51 27.72
C ILE A 174 -20.06 -0.36 27.84
N MET A 175 -20.42 0.69 28.59
CA MET A 175 -19.64 1.94 28.65
C MET A 175 -18.77 2.10 29.91
N TRP A 176 -19.28 1.68 31.08
CA TRP A 176 -18.65 1.92 32.38
C TRP A 176 -17.21 1.42 32.56
N PRO A 177 -16.80 0.26 32.00
CA PRO A 177 -15.43 -0.23 32.16
C PRO A 177 -14.38 0.76 31.62
N GLN A 178 -14.67 1.42 30.50
CA GLN A 178 -13.76 2.38 29.89
C GLN A 178 -13.63 3.65 30.71
N VAL A 179 -14.75 4.10 31.32
CA VAL A 179 -14.76 5.25 32.21
C VAL A 179 -13.90 4.96 33.44
N ALA A 180 -14.08 3.79 34.07
CA ALA A 180 -13.31 3.39 35.24
C ALA A 180 -11.80 3.26 34.93
N VAL A 181 -11.45 2.53 33.86
CA VAL A 181 -10.06 2.39 33.41
C VAL A 181 -9.43 3.75 33.06
N GLY A 182 -10.19 4.62 32.40
CA GLY A 182 -9.73 5.97 32.06
C GLY A 182 -9.45 6.83 33.29
N VAL A 183 -10.32 6.81 34.30
CA VAL A 183 -10.12 7.55 35.56
C VAL A 183 -8.89 7.03 36.29
N VAL A 184 -8.78 5.71 36.49
CA VAL A 184 -7.63 5.08 37.17
C VAL A 184 -6.32 5.42 36.47
N SER A 185 -6.29 5.29 35.14
CA SER A 185 -5.08 5.54 34.37
C SER A 185 -4.68 7.01 34.34
N ASN A 186 -5.66 7.93 34.36
CA ASN A 186 -5.37 9.37 34.45
C ASN A 186 -4.82 9.77 35.82
N ILE A 187 -5.36 9.21 36.91
CA ILE A 187 -4.81 9.43 38.26
C ILE A 187 -3.39 8.89 38.33
N PHE A 188 -3.17 7.67 37.83
CA PHE A 188 -1.84 7.07 37.73
C PHE A 188 -0.88 7.95 36.92
N ASN A 189 -1.32 8.47 35.77
CA ASN A 189 -0.52 9.37 34.93
C ASN A 189 -0.18 10.68 35.66
N ALA A 190 -1.14 11.29 36.36
CA ALA A 190 -0.94 12.55 37.10
C ALA A 190 0.08 12.39 38.24
N VAL A 191 -0.09 11.35 39.06
CA VAL A 191 0.77 11.07 40.21
C VAL A 191 2.19 10.75 39.74
N ASN A 192 2.35 9.88 38.75
CA ASN A 192 3.67 9.49 38.29
C ASN A 192 4.37 10.59 37.50
N ASN A 193 3.66 11.43 36.73
CA ASN A 193 4.30 12.60 36.10
C ASN A 193 4.85 13.55 37.16
N TYR A 194 4.09 13.80 38.24
CA TYR A 194 4.58 14.60 39.36
C TYR A 194 5.86 14.02 39.99
N VAL A 195 5.85 12.72 40.30
CA VAL A 195 7.03 12.04 40.88
C VAL A 195 8.23 12.07 39.94
N PHE A 196 8.04 11.76 38.66
CA PHE A 196 9.14 11.65 37.69
C PHE A 196 9.73 13.00 37.31
N LEU A 197 8.93 14.07 37.33
CA LEU A 197 9.38 15.41 37.00
C LEU A 197 10.00 16.14 38.19
N PHE A 198 9.39 16.08 39.38
CA PHE A 198 9.84 16.86 40.53
C PHE A 198 10.74 16.10 41.51
N HIS A 199 10.59 14.79 41.63
CA HIS A 199 11.38 14.01 42.60
C HIS A 199 12.55 13.28 41.95
N LEU A 200 12.36 12.76 40.74
CA LEU A 200 13.41 12.04 39.99
C LEU A 200 14.13 12.93 38.95
N GLU A 201 13.64 14.15 38.72
CA GLU A 201 14.20 15.14 37.78
C GLU A 201 14.49 14.59 36.36
N LEU A 202 13.70 13.60 35.91
CA LEU A 202 13.91 12.91 34.62
C LEU A 202 13.45 13.73 33.39
N GLY A 203 12.93 14.94 33.60
CA GLY A 203 12.49 15.87 32.55
C GLY A 203 11.58 15.22 31.51
N ILE A 204 11.87 15.49 30.23
CA ILE A 204 11.07 15.00 29.08
C ILE A 204 11.09 13.46 29.00
N LYS A 205 12.20 12.81 29.35
CA LYS A 205 12.31 11.34 29.37
C LYS A 205 11.32 10.73 30.38
N GLY A 206 11.23 11.34 31.57
CA GLY A 206 10.30 10.93 32.61
C GLY A 206 8.84 11.05 32.15
N SER A 207 8.48 12.21 31.59
CA SER A 207 7.10 12.43 31.09
C SER A 207 6.71 11.48 29.95
N ALA A 208 7.61 11.23 29.00
CA ALA A 208 7.40 10.26 27.92
C ALA A 208 7.17 8.84 28.46
N THR A 209 7.99 8.43 29.45
CA THR A 209 7.92 7.09 30.07
C THR A 209 6.60 6.89 30.79
N VAL A 210 6.19 7.86 31.62
CA VAL A 210 4.93 7.78 32.36
C VAL A 210 3.73 7.74 31.42
N SER A 211 3.76 8.53 30.34
CA SER A 211 2.71 8.53 29.33
C SER A 211 2.61 7.17 28.63
N ALA A 212 3.73 6.58 28.23
CA ALA A 212 3.79 5.28 27.58
C ALA A 212 3.27 4.13 28.48
N ILE A 213 3.65 4.15 29.76
CA ILE A 213 3.17 3.19 30.76
C ILE A 213 1.67 3.37 30.98
N SER A 214 1.19 4.60 31.11
CA SER A 214 -0.22 4.90 31.37
C SER A 214 -1.12 4.43 30.23
N GLU A 215 -0.70 4.60 28.97
CA GLU A 215 -1.43 4.10 27.80
C GLU A 215 -1.39 2.56 27.70
N SER A 216 -0.26 1.95 28.02
CA SER A 216 -0.13 0.49 28.06
C SER A 216 -1.02 -0.12 29.15
N LEU A 217 -1.06 0.53 30.32
CA LEU A 217 -1.90 0.13 31.45
C LEU A 217 -3.39 0.16 31.09
N GLN A 218 -3.86 1.16 30.33
CA GLN A 218 -5.25 1.23 29.87
C GLN A 218 -5.63 0.01 29.04
N ALA A 219 -4.78 -0.37 28.08
CA ALA A 219 -5.02 -1.51 27.22
C ALA A 219 -5.08 -2.84 28.00
N ILE A 220 -4.18 -2.99 28.99
CA ILE A 220 -4.09 -4.19 29.83
C ILE A 220 -5.28 -4.27 30.79
N LEU A 221 -5.60 -3.20 31.52
CA LEU A 221 -6.70 -3.19 32.49
C LEU A 221 -8.04 -3.45 31.80
N LEU A 222 -8.27 -2.85 30.63
CA LEU A 222 -9.50 -3.08 29.88
C LEU A 222 -9.59 -4.52 29.38
N PHE A 223 -8.48 -5.11 28.92
CA PHE A 223 -8.43 -6.50 28.49
C PHE A 223 -8.71 -7.47 29.64
N ILE A 224 -8.06 -7.27 30.79
CA ILE A 224 -8.29 -8.06 32.01
C ILE A 224 -9.76 -7.97 32.41
N TYR A 225 -10.37 -6.78 32.36
CA TYR A 225 -11.78 -6.62 32.69
C TYR A 225 -12.69 -7.41 31.74
N ILE A 226 -12.46 -7.33 30.42
CA ILE A 226 -13.23 -8.07 29.40
C ILE A 226 -13.13 -9.58 29.63
N TYR A 227 -11.94 -10.08 29.98
CA TYR A 227 -11.71 -11.49 30.22
C TYR A 227 -12.33 -11.95 31.54
N ALA A 228 -12.04 -11.28 32.65
CA ALA A 228 -12.48 -11.64 34.00
C ALA A 228 -14.01 -11.61 34.15
N ARG A 229 -14.69 -10.66 33.49
CA ARG A 229 -16.15 -10.56 33.50
C ARG A 229 -16.83 -11.45 32.46
N GLY A 230 -16.06 -12.15 31.62
CA GLY A 230 -16.61 -13.04 30.59
C GLY A 230 -17.41 -12.32 29.50
N LEU A 231 -17.19 -11.01 29.28
CA LEU A 231 -17.96 -10.19 28.34
C LEU A 231 -17.77 -10.61 26.86
N HIS A 232 -16.73 -11.40 26.60
CA HIS A 232 -16.40 -11.91 25.28
C HIS A 232 -17.12 -13.24 24.95
N LYS A 233 -17.73 -13.92 25.92
CA LYS A 233 -18.21 -15.31 25.74
C LYS A 233 -19.28 -15.48 24.66
N GLU A 234 -20.19 -14.51 24.51
CA GLU A 234 -21.27 -14.59 23.52
C GLU A 234 -20.84 -14.20 22.10
N THR A 235 -19.84 -13.33 22.00
CA THR A 235 -19.46 -12.63 20.77
C THR A 235 -18.13 -13.11 20.20
N TRP A 236 -17.23 -13.68 21.02
CA TRP A 236 -15.93 -14.17 20.61
C TRP A 236 -15.65 -15.58 21.16
N SER A 237 -15.65 -16.57 20.25
CA SER A 237 -15.39 -17.97 20.55
C SER A 237 -13.93 -18.41 20.39
N GLY A 238 -12.97 -17.46 20.38
CA GLY A 238 -11.55 -17.72 20.10
C GLY A 238 -11.12 -17.40 18.67
N TRP A 239 -9.83 -17.55 18.38
CA TRP A 239 -9.23 -17.24 17.08
C TRP A 239 -9.75 -18.17 15.97
N SER A 240 -10.16 -17.59 14.85
CA SER A 240 -10.57 -18.31 13.63
C SER A 240 -9.78 -17.81 12.43
N LEU A 241 -9.47 -18.70 11.48
CA LEU A 241 -8.87 -18.33 10.18
C LEU A 241 -9.80 -17.46 9.32
N ASP A 242 -11.08 -17.32 9.68
CA ASP A 242 -12.03 -16.43 9.02
C ASP A 242 -11.64 -14.95 9.17
N CYS A 243 -10.82 -14.61 10.18
CA CYS A 243 -10.28 -13.27 10.34
C CYS A 243 -9.39 -12.84 9.17
N LEU A 244 -8.78 -13.80 8.45
CA LEU A 244 -7.92 -13.57 7.28
C LEU A 244 -8.70 -13.37 5.97
N GLN A 245 -10.01 -13.55 5.99
CA GLN A 245 -10.87 -13.37 4.82
C GLN A 245 -11.51 -11.97 4.80
N GLU A 246 -12.02 -11.51 3.65
CA GLU A 246 -12.75 -10.24 3.50
C GLU A 246 -12.04 -8.97 4.04
N TRP A 247 -10.71 -8.88 3.91
CA TRP A 247 -9.96 -7.68 4.28
C TRP A 247 -10.34 -6.47 3.41
N GLY A 248 -10.60 -6.69 2.12
CA GLY A 248 -10.98 -5.64 1.18
C GLY A 248 -12.20 -4.81 1.64
N PRO A 249 -13.36 -5.43 1.93
CA PRO A 249 -14.53 -4.73 2.48
C PRO A 249 -14.27 -3.97 3.77
N PHE A 250 -13.46 -4.54 4.68
CA PHE A 250 -13.07 -3.87 5.94
C PHE A 250 -12.24 -2.63 5.66
N VAL A 251 -11.15 -2.77 4.89
CA VAL A 251 -10.21 -1.68 4.57
C VAL A 251 -10.87 -0.56 3.76
N LYS A 252 -11.83 -0.90 2.89
CA LYS A 252 -12.63 0.06 2.12
C LYS A 252 -13.48 0.99 3.00
N LEU A 253 -13.78 0.59 4.24
CA LEU A 253 -14.42 1.43 5.26
C LEU A 253 -13.39 2.04 6.22
N ALA A 254 -12.33 1.29 6.56
CA ALA A 254 -11.26 1.70 7.48
C ALA A 254 -10.49 2.94 7.02
N ILE A 255 -9.98 2.93 5.78
CA ILE A 255 -9.17 4.05 5.27
C ILE A 255 -9.98 5.35 5.21
N PRO A 256 -11.21 5.38 4.65
CA PRO A 256 -12.01 6.61 4.70
C PRO A 256 -12.34 7.07 6.12
N SER A 257 -12.60 6.15 7.05
CA SER A 257 -12.87 6.53 8.45
C SER A 257 -11.64 7.12 9.13
N MET A 258 -10.46 6.56 8.86
CA MET A 258 -9.18 7.09 9.29
C MET A 258 -8.95 8.50 8.75
N LEU A 259 -9.09 8.69 7.43
CA LEU A 259 -8.92 10.00 6.79
C LEU A 259 -9.92 11.03 7.30
N MET A 260 -11.18 10.64 7.52
CA MET A 260 -12.20 11.54 8.07
C MET A 260 -11.74 12.14 9.41
N LEU A 261 -11.17 11.34 10.31
CA LEU A 261 -10.70 11.79 11.62
C LEU A 261 -9.33 12.49 11.56
N CYS A 262 -8.38 11.93 10.81
CA CYS A 262 -7.03 12.49 10.70
C CYS A 262 -7.03 13.87 10.03
N LEU A 263 -7.77 14.04 8.93
CA LEU A 263 -7.82 15.32 8.20
C LEU A 263 -8.35 16.45 9.09
N GLU A 264 -9.29 16.16 9.98
CA GLU A 264 -9.84 17.11 10.95
C GLU A 264 -8.79 17.47 12.01
N TRP A 265 -8.11 16.48 12.60
CA TRP A 265 -7.10 16.72 13.64
C TRP A 265 -5.87 17.46 13.11
N TRP A 266 -5.36 17.04 11.95
CA TRP A 266 -4.17 17.64 11.34
C TRP A 266 -4.38 19.12 10.98
N MET A 267 -5.60 19.54 10.68
CA MET A 267 -5.90 20.94 10.40
C MET A 267 -5.65 21.86 11.58
N PHE A 268 -5.97 21.41 12.80
CA PHE A 268 -5.68 22.19 14.00
C PHE A 268 -4.17 22.31 14.26
N GLU A 269 -3.42 21.24 13.99
CA GLU A 269 -1.95 21.24 14.14
C GLU A 269 -1.26 22.11 13.09
N ILE A 270 -1.73 22.09 11.84
CA ILE A 270 -1.30 23.04 10.80
C ILE A 270 -1.60 24.48 11.26
N GLY A 271 -2.78 24.71 11.85
CA GLY A 271 -3.15 26.00 12.42
C GLY A 271 -2.18 26.48 13.50
N SER A 272 -1.76 25.60 14.41
CA SER A 272 -0.75 25.88 15.44
C SER A 272 0.60 26.22 14.83
N PHE A 273 1.06 25.46 13.84
CA PHE A 273 2.30 25.75 13.12
C PHE A 273 2.25 27.13 12.44
N LEU A 274 1.16 27.42 11.76
CA LEU A 274 0.95 28.69 11.06
C LEU A 274 0.88 29.89 12.01
N ALA A 275 0.25 29.75 13.18
CA ALA A 275 0.23 30.79 14.21
C ALA A 275 1.64 31.11 14.74
N GLY A 276 2.49 30.09 14.89
CA GLY A 276 3.89 30.24 15.28
C GLY A 276 4.76 31.01 14.30
N LEU A 277 4.37 31.09 13.02
CA LEU A 277 5.07 31.91 12.02
C LEU A 277 4.80 33.41 12.16
N ILE A 278 3.74 33.80 12.88
CA ILE A 278 3.34 35.21 13.01
C ILE A 278 3.97 35.84 14.25
N SER A 279 3.69 35.28 15.43
CA SER A 279 4.26 35.74 16.70
C SER A 279 4.00 34.74 17.82
N GLU A 280 4.74 34.89 18.93
CA GLU A 280 4.55 34.10 20.16
C GLU A 280 3.16 34.33 20.77
N VAL A 281 2.63 35.56 20.70
CA VAL A 281 1.28 35.91 21.19
C VAL A 281 0.19 35.17 20.41
N GLU A 282 0.33 35.06 19.08
CA GLU A 282 -0.62 34.34 18.23
C GLU A 282 -0.56 32.82 18.50
N LEU A 283 0.64 32.26 18.66
CA LEU A 283 0.84 30.85 19.00
C LEU A 283 0.28 30.48 20.39
N GLY A 284 0.56 31.31 21.41
CA GLY A 284 0.03 31.13 22.76
C GLY A 284 -1.49 31.20 22.77
N SER A 285 -2.06 32.16 22.05
CA SER A 285 -3.51 32.30 21.91
C SER A 285 -4.15 31.11 21.19
N GLN A 286 -3.53 30.63 20.11
CA GLN A 286 -3.97 29.45 19.37
C GLN A 286 -3.99 28.20 20.26
N SER A 287 -2.94 28.02 21.07
CA SER A 287 -2.83 26.88 22.00
C SER A 287 -3.94 26.91 23.05
N VAL A 288 -4.23 28.07 23.64
CA VAL A 288 -5.35 28.24 24.59
C VAL A 288 -6.69 27.91 23.95
N VAL A 289 -6.99 28.47 22.78
CA VAL A 289 -8.26 28.24 22.08
C VAL A 289 -8.39 26.77 21.64
N TYR A 290 -7.30 26.15 21.18
CA TYR A 290 -7.28 24.73 20.81
C TYR A 290 -7.62 23.80 21.99
N GLN A 291 -7.05 24.06 23.18
CA GLN A 291 -7.37 23.28 24.38
C GLN A 291 -8.84 23.44 24.80
N ILE A 292 -9.36 24.67 24.76
CA ILE A 292 -10.78 24.95 25.01
C ILE A 292 -11.66 24.21 23.99
N SER A 293 -11.27 24.22 22.72
CA SER A 293 -11.94 23.50 21.63
C SER A 293 -12.03 22.00 21.91
N MET A 294 -10.93 21.37 22.32
CA MET A 294 -10.89 19.93 22.63
C MET A 294 -11.80 19.56 23.82
N ILE A 295 -11.83 20.40 24.87
CA ILE A 295 -12.72 20.20 26.01
C ILE A 295 -14.18 20.26 25.58
N LEU A 296 -14.56 21.30 24.84
CA LEU A 296 -15.95 21.51 24.44
C LEU A 296 -16.42 20.48 23.40
N PHE A 297 -15.54 20.08 22.47
CA PHE A 297 -15.85 19.09 21.43
C PHE A 297 -15.97 17.65 21.94
N SER A 298 -15.44 17.35 23.13
CA SER A 298 -15.56 16.03 23.75
C SER A 298 -17.02 15.59 23.96
N ILE A 299 -17.94 16.53 24.20
CA ILE A 299 -19.38 16.25 24.37
C ILE A 299 -20.03 15.88 23.02
N PRO A 300 -19.93 16.72 21.95
CA PRO A 300 -20.35 16.34 20.60
C PRO A 300 -19.75 15.02 20.10
N LEU A 301 -18.48 14.74 20.38
CA LEU A 301 -17.83 13.49 19.98
C LEU A 301 -18.49 12.25 20.62
N GLY A 302 -18.91 12.36 21.88
CA GLY A 302 -19.69 11.34 22.57
C GLY A 302 -21.05 11.10 21.91
N LEU A 303 -21.79 12.18 21.60
CA LEU A 303 -23.05 12.11 20.87
C LEU A 303 -22.88 11.52 19.47
N ALA A 304 -21.82 11.88 18.75
CA ALA A 304 -21.49 11.35 17.44
C ALA A 304 -21.23 9.84 17.47
N SER A 305 -20.52 9.35 18.50
CA SER A 305 -20.27 7.93 18.70
C SER A 305 -21.58 7.18 19.01
N ALA A 306 -22.42 7.72 19.90
CA ALA A 306 -23.74 7.16 20.21
C ALA A 306 -24.66 7.12 18.97
N ALA A 307 -24.65 8.17 18.16
CA ALA A 307 -25.40 8.26 16.91
C ALA A 307 -24.95 7.16 15.92
N SER A 308 -23.63 6.99 15.75
CA SER A 308 -23.06 5.96 14.87
C SER A 308 -23.51 4.56 15.28
N ILE A 309 -23.40 4.24 16.58
CA ILE A 309 -23.75 2.91 17.12
C ILE A 309 -25.25 2.65 16.96
N ARG A 310 -26.12 3.59 17.35
CA ARG A 310 -27.58 3.39 17.31
C ARG A 310 -28.12 3.30 15.89
N VAL A 311 -27.63 4.15 14.98
CA VAL A 311 -27.99 4.10 13.56
C VAL A 311 -27.50 2.80 12.93
N GLY A 312 -26.24 2.42 13.16
CA GLY A 312 -25.68 1.16 12.66
C GLY A 312 -26.44 -0.06 13.19
N TYR A 313 -26.77 -0.09 14.48
CA TYR A 313 -27.57 -1.15 15.11
C TYR A 313 -28.94 -1.30 14.44
N CYS A 314 -29.70 -0.21 14.26
CA CYS A 314 -31.02 -0.27 13.63
C CYS A 314 -30.95 -0.69 12.15
N LEU A 315 -29.95 -0.23 11.40
CA LEU A 315 -29.73 -0.62 10.01
C LEU A 315 -29.37 -2.11 9.88
N GLY A 316 -28.51 -2.61 10.77
CA GLY A 316 -28.17 -4.03 10.88
C GLY A 316 -29.36 -4.92 11.23
N ALA A 317 -30.24 -4.41 12.09
CA ALA A 317 -31.50 -5.08 12.47
C ALA A 317 -32.59 -5.04 11.38
N GLY A 318 -32.37 -4.36 10.25
CA GLY A 318 -33.40 -4.16 9.22
C GLY A 318 -34.49 -3.15 9.60
N LYS A 319 -34.34 -2.42 10.72
CA LYS A 319 -35.35 -1.49 11.27
C LYS A 319 -35.09 -0.08 10.76
N VAL A 320 -35.48 0.19 9.51
CA VAL A 320 -35.26 1.47 8.82
C VAL A 320 -35.82 2.67 9.59
N GLU A 321 -37.06 2.59 10.07
CA GLU A 321 -37.68 3.68 10.83
C GLU A 321 -36.97 3.95 12.16
N GLY A 322 -36.47 2.89 12.82
CA GLY A 322 -35.64 3.02 14.02
C GLY A 322 -34.31 3.72 13.74
N ALA A 323 -33.70 3.48 12.57
CA ALA A 323 -32.47 4.16 12.16
C ALA A 323 -32.73 5.65 11.87
N LYS A 324 -33.81 5.98 11.16
CA LYS A 324 -34.22 7.38 10.91
C LYS A 324 -34.52 8.12 12.21
N LEU A 325 -35.24 7.49 13.14
CA LEU A 325 -35.54 8.07 14.44
C LEU A 325 -34.26 8.31 15.24
N SER A 326 -33.36 7.32 15.30
CA SER A 326 -32.08 7.43 16.00
C SER A 326 -31.23 8.57 15.43
N ALA A 327 -31.20 8.73 14.10
CA ALA A 327 -30.52 9.84 13.45
C ALA A 327 -31.15 11.21 13.82
N LYS A 328 -32.48 11.34 13.73
CA LYS A 328 -33.20 12.58 14.06
C LYS A 328 -33.00 12.99 15.52
N VAL A 329 -33.14 12.05 16.46
CA VAL A 329 -32.95 12.31 17.90
C VAL A 329 -31.51 12.72 18.18
N SER A 330 -30.53 12.01 17.62
CA SER A 330 -29.11 12.34 17.83
C SER A 330 -28.78 13.73 17.30
N VAL A 331 -29.26 14.08 16.10
CA VAL A 331 -29.07 15.42 15.52
C VAL A 331 -29.79 16.48 16.35
N GLY A 332 -31.00 16.23 16.83
CA GLY A 332 -31.73 17.15 17.72
C GLY A 332 -30.99 17.41 19.04
N CYS A 333 -30.51 16.35 19.70
CA CYS A 333 -29.65 16.48 20.88
C CYS A 333 -28.35 17.22 20.57
N GLY A 334 -27.76 16.94 19.40
CA GLY A 334 -26.57 17.62 18.89
C GLY A 334 -26.76 19.12 18.73
N VAL A 335 -27.88 19.56 18.13
CA VAL A 335 -28.24 20.99 17.99
C VAL A 335 -28.34 21.63 19.37
N VAL A 336 -29.15 21.07 20.28
CA VAL A 336 -29.33 21.64 21.62
C VAL A 336 -27.98 21.76 22.35
N CYS A 337 -27.17 20.69 22.34
CA CYS A 337 -25.86 20.70 23.00
C CYS A 337 -24.91 21.71 22.35
N ALA A 338 -24.83 21.77 21.01
CA ALA A 338 -23.93 22.67 20.31
C ALA A 338 -24.28 24.14 20.55
N PHE A 339 -25.57 24.50 20.60
CA PHE A 339 -26.04 25.84 20.98
C PHE A 339 -25.68 26.18 22.43
N LEU A 340 -25.90 25.26 23.37
CA LEU A 340 -25.53 25.47 24.79
C LEU A 340 -24.01 25.67 24.95
N LEU A 341 -23.19 24.87 24.27
CA LEU A 341 -21.74 24.98 24.33
C LEU A 341 -21.22 26.24 23.64
N GLY A 342 -21.77 26.60 22.47
CA GLY A 342 -21.39 27.83 21.76
C GLY A 342 -21.75 29.09 22.53
N THR A 343 -22.94 29.14 23.13
CA THR A 343 -23.36 30.26 24.01
C THR A 343 -22.50 30.34 25.28
N LEU A 344 -22.18 29.21 25.90
CA LEU A 344 -21.26 29.15 27.04
C LEU A 344 -19.86 29.67 26.67
N ALA A 345 -19.32 29.26 25.52
CA ALA A 345 -18.03 29.72 25.03
C ALA A 345 -18.00 31.25 24.83
N MET A 346 -19.07 31.82 24.25
CA MET A 346 -19.19 33.26 24.08
C MET A 346 -19.38 34.02 25.40
N ALA A 347 -20.14 33.46 26.35
CA ALA A 347 -20.35 34.07 27.66
C ALA A 347 -19.06 34.12 28.48
N LEU A 348 -18.23 33.06 28.41
CA LEU A 348 -16.97 32.96 29.14
C LEU A 348 -15.78 33.65 28.46
N LYS A 349 -15.98 34.28 27.28
CA LYS A 349 -14.89 34.88 26.47
C LYS A 349 -13.98 35.85 27.23
N ASN A 350 -14.50 36.53 28.25
CA ASN A 350 -13.76 37.53 29.03
C ASN A 350 -12.93 36.93 30.16
N HIS A 351 -13.25 35.71 30.61
CA HIS A 351 -12.66 35.10 31.80
C HIS A 351 -11.84 33.85 31.49
N ILE A 352 -12.17 33.11 30.41
CA ILE A 352 -11.58 31.80 30.14
C ILE A 352 -10.08 31.84 29.85
N GLY A 353 -9.57 32.95 29.28
CA GLY A 353 -8.14 33.13 29.04
C GLY A 353 -7.29 33.19 30.32
N TYR A 354 -7.87 33.71 31.43
CA TYR A 354 -7.18 33.80 32.71
C TYR A 354 -6.94 32.44 33.39
N LEU A 355 -7.62 31.38 32.93
CA LEU A 355 -7.37 30.03 33.41
C LEU A 355 -6.02 29.48 32.93
N PHE A 356 -5.51 29.99 31.81
CA PHE A 356 -4.32 29.45 31.14
C PHE A 356 -3.11 30.36 31.24
N THR A 357 -3.29 31.68 31.24
CA THR A 357 -2.17 32.63 31.26
C THR A 357 -2.53 33.92 31.98
N THR A 358 -1.51 34.62 32.46
CA THR A 358 -1.58 35.94 33.07
C THR A 358 -1.23 37.07 32.10
N GLU A 359 -0.73 36.74 30.91
CA GLU A 359 -0.31 37.71 29.91
C GLU A 359 -1.51 38.39 29.25
N LYS A 360 -1.59 39.71 29.43
CA LYS A 360 -2.74 40.52 28.98
C LYS A 360 -2.91 40.50 27.46
N GLU A 361 -1.82 40.41 26.70
CA GLU A 361 -1.86 40.38 25.23
C GLU A 361 -2.50 39.10 24.68
N ILE A 362 -2.09 37.93 25.19
CA ILE A 362 -2.68 36.64 24.85
C ILE A 362 -4.16 36.60 25.25
N ILE A 363 -4.50 37.10 26.45
CA ILE A 363 -5.90 37.12 26.92
C ILE A 363 -6.78 38.00 26.03
N ALA A 364 -6.30 39.19 25.66
CA ALA A 364 -7.02 40.09 24.75
C ALA A 364 -7.25 39.43 23.38
N ARG A 365 -6.25 38.68 22.90
CA ARG A 365 -6.33 37.97 21.63
C ARG A 365 -7.28 36.78 21.68
N VAL A 366 -7.19 35.93 22.71
CA VAL A 366 -8.14 34.82 22.98
C VAL A 366 -9.57 35.35 23.04
N LYS A 367 -9.83 36.46 23.74
CA LYS A 367 -11.16 37.09 23.83
C LYS A 367 -11.75 37.40 22.45
N SER A 368 -10.94 37.86 21.50
CA SER A 368 -11.40 38.16 20.13
C SER A 368 -11.76 36.89 19.35
N VAL A 369 -10.96 35.83 19.48
CA VAL A 369 -11.17 34.55 18.79
C VAL A 369 -12.35 33.78 19.37
N MET A 370 -12.58 33.85 20.68
CA MET A 370 -13.67 33.15 21.37
C MET A 370 -15.06 33.47 20.82
N ILE A 371 -15.25 34.66 20.23
CA ILE A 371 -16.51 35.03 19.58
C ILE A 371 -16.74 34.16 18.33
N ILE A 372 -15.73 34.05 17.46
CA ILE A 372 -15.80 33.25 16.23
C ILE A 372 -15.86 31.77 16.58
N PHE A 373 -15.06 31.34 17.56
CA PHE A 373 -15.07 29.99 18.09
C PHE A 373 -16.44 29.57 18.65
N GLY A 374 -17.18 30.49 19.27
CA GLY A 374 -18.56 30.24 19.72
C GLY A 374 -19.50 29.83 18.60
N PHE A 375 -19.45 30.54 17.46
CA PHE A 375 -20.21 30.16 16.25
C PHE A 375 -19.68 28.86 15.62
N LEU A 376 -18.37 28.68 15.61
CA LEU A 376 -17.75 27.46 15.08
C LEU A 376 -18.19 26.24 15.89
N THR A 377 -18.23 26.33 17.22
CA THR A 377 -18.65 25.23 18.11
C THR A 377 -20.06 24.75 17.78
N ILE A 378 -20.96 25.67 17.39
CA ILE A 378 -22.33 25.32 16.98
C ILE A 378 -22.30 24.49 15.69
N ALA A 379 -21.58 24.98 14.67
CA ALA A 379 -21.47 24.30 13.38
C ALA A 379 -20.72 22.96 13.50
N ASP A 380 -19.64 22.93 14.27
CA ASP A 380 -18.75 21.79 14.45
C ASP A 380 -19.40 20.68 15.27
N GLY A 381 -20.10 21.02 16.36
CA GLY A 381 -20.89 20.06 17.11
C GLY A 381 -21.95 19.37 16.25
N LEU A 382 -22.60 20.11 15.34
CA LEU A 382 -23.57 19.58 14.40
C LEU A 382 -22.92 18.73 13.30
N SER A 383 -21.78 19.18 12.77
CA SER A 383 -20.96 18.44 11.80
C SER A 383 -20.51 17.09 12.38
N GLY A 384 -20.00 17.10 13.61
CA GLY A 384 -19.54 15.90 14.32
C GLY A 384 -20.64 14.87 14.51
N VAL A 385 -21.83 15.29 14.97
CA VAL A 385 -22.97 14.39 15.19
C VAL A 385 -23.52 13.84 13.87
N THR A 386 -23.70 14.69 12.85
CA THR A 386 -24.15 14.25 11.52
C THR A 386 -23.12 13.34 10.85
N GLY A 387 -21.82 13.63 11.01
CA GLY A 387 -20.72 12.75 10.64
C GLY A 387 -20.77 11.39 11.34
N GLY A 388 -21.18 11.36 12.62
CA GLY A 388 -21.48 10.14 13.35
C GLY A 388 -22.60 9.30 12.69
N VAL A 389 -23.69 9.92 12.25
CA VAL A 389 -24.77 9.25 11.51
C VAL A 389 -24.26 8.69 10.18
N VAL A 390 -23.45 9.46 9.43
CA VAL A 390 -22.83 9.03 8.17
C VAL A 390 -21.92 7.81 8.39
N ARG A 391 -21.17 7.77 9.51
CA ARG A 391 -20.38 6.60 9.92
C ARG A 391 -21.27 5.41 10.28
N GLY A 392 -22.34 5.60 11.04
CA GLY A 392 -23.30 4.53 11.37
C GLY A 392 -23.96 3.91 10.14
N ALA A 393 -24.24 4.71 9.10
CA ALA A 393 -24.71 4.23 7.80
C ALA A 393 -23.63 3.56 6.93
N GLY A 394 -22.36 3.65 7.34
CA GLY A 394 -21.19 3.16 6.61
C GLY A 394 -21.00 3.83 5.25
N LYS A 395 -21.17 5.16 5.24
CA LYS A 395 -20.90 6.05 4.11
C LYS A 395 -19.69 6.96 4.39
N GLN A 396 -18.68 6.47 5.12
CA GLN A 396 -17.53 7.26 5.57
C GLN A 396 -16.71 7.86 4.42
N LYS A 397 -16.73 7.24 3.23
CA LYS A 397 -16.11 7.80 2.02
C LYS A 397 -16.63 9.20 1.67
N VAL A 398 -17.93 9.43 1.84
CA VAL A 398 -18.52 10.77 1.63
C VAL A 398 -17.97 11.73 2.69
N GLY A 399 -17.94 11.30 3.95
CA GLY A 399 -17.33 12.05 5.06
C GLY A 399 -15.90 12.48 4.79
N ALA A 400 -15.03 11.54 4.41
CA ALA A 400 -13.62 11.81 4.13
C ALA A 400 -13.43 12.84 3.01
N ILE A 401 -14.19 12.73 1.91
CA ILE A 401 -14.12 13.67 0.79
C ILE A 401 -14.59 15.07 1.24
N CYS A 402 -15.68 15.13 2.02
CA CYS A 402 -16.17 16.40 2.56
C CYS A 402 -15.14 17.06 3.48
N ASN A 403 -14.47 16.30 4.36
CA ASN A 403 -13.43 16.84 5.25
C ASN A 403 -12.23 17.34 4.44
N LEU A 404 -11.78 16.58 3.43
CA LEU A 404 -10.66 16.98 2.58
C LEU A 404 -10.98 18.29 1.83
N VAL A 405 -12.10 18.34 1.12
CA VAL A 405 -12.50 19.53 0.34
C VAL A 405 -12.79 20.72 1.25
N GLY A 406 -13.58 20.50 2.30
CA GLY A 406 -13.99 21.53 3.24
C GLY A 406 -12.78 22.18 3.91
N TYR A 407 -11.96 21.39 4.60
CA TYR A 407 -10.86 21.96 5.38
C TYR A 407 -9.68 22.42 4.52
N TYR A 408 -9.26 21.65 3.52
CA TYR A 408 -7.99 21.92 2.82
C TYR A 408 -8.14 22.75 1.55
N PHE A 409 -9.27 22.64 0.84
CA PHE A 409 -9.51 23.40 -0.40
C PHE A 409 -10.35 24.65 -0.20
N VAL A 410 -11.06 24.77 0.93
CA VAL A 410 -11.88 25.95 1.25
C VAL A 410 -11.40 26.64 2.52
N GLY A 411 -11.37 25.92 3.65
CA GLY A 411 -11.05 26.49 4.96
C GLY A 411 -9.63 27.03 5.05
N LEU A 412 -8.64 26.23 4.63
CA LEU A 412 -7.22 26.59 4.71
C LEU A 412 -6.86 27.76 3.78
N PRO A 413 -7.26 27.81 2.49
CA PRO A 413 -6.94 28.95 1.63
C PRO A 413 -7.58 30.26 2.12
N ILE A 414 -8.83 30.22 2.56
CA ILE A 414 -9.51 31.39 3.17
C ILE A 414 -8.79 31.79 4.45
N GLY A 415 -8.50 30.82 5.33
CA GLY A 415 -7.81 31.03 6.59
C GLY A 415 -6.45 31.68 6.41
N ILE A 416 -5.57 31.12 5.58
CA ILE A 416 -4.23 31.65 5.28
C ILE A 416 -4.32 33.06 4.68
N SER A 417 -5.24 33.29 3.74
CA SER A 417 -5.42 34.59 3.11
C SER A 417 -5.82 35.66 4.13
N LEU A 418 -6.78 35.35 5.03
CA LEU A 418 -7.18 36.26 6.09
C LEU A 418 -6.08 36.44 7.14
N MET A 419 -5.36 35.38 7.46
CA MET A 419 -4.34 35.37 8.49
C MET A 419 -3.14 36.24 8.11
N PHE A 420 -2.61 36.09 6.88
CA PHE A 420 -1.42 36.82 6.42
C PHE A 420 -1.74 38.05 5.57
N ALA A 421 -2.55 37.92 4.51
CA ALA A 421 -2.78 39.02 3.57
C ALA A 421 -3.66 40.12 4.18
N ALA A 422 -4.75 39.73 4.86
CA ALA A 422 -5.61 40.66 5.59
C ALA A 422 -5.08 41.02 6.99
N LYS A 423 -3.94 40.44 7.40
CA LYS A 423 -3.29 40.66 8.71
C LYS A 423 -4.23 40.45 9.91
N LEU A 424 -5.20 39.55 9.79
CA LEU A 424 -6.13 39.26 10.88
C LEU A 424 -5.56 38.24 11.87
N GLY A 425 -4.37 37.67 11.64
CA GLY A 425 -3.77 36.63 12.49
C GLY A 425 -4.73 35.46 12.73
N ILE A 426 -4.67 34.81 13.90
CA ILE A 426 -5.47 33.60 14.19
C ILE A 426 -6.98 33.82 14.04
N VAL A 427 -7.49 35.04 14.21
CA VAL A 427 -8.90 35.37 13.93
C VAL A 427 -9.25 35.02 12.47
N GLY A 428 -8.35 35.28 11.53
CA GLY A 428 -8.49 34.89 10.13
C GLY A 428 -8.54 33.37 9.94
N LEU A 429 -7.65 32.62 10.60
CA LEU A 429 -7.63 31.15 10.58
C LEU A 429 -8.97 30.56 11.06
N TRP A 430 -9.43 30.97 12.24
CA TRP A 430 -10.69 30.51 12.82
C TRP A 430 -11.92 30.92 11.99
N THR A 431 -11.85 32.05 11.29
CA THR A 431 -12.89 32.45 10.32
C THR A 431 -12.92 31.50 9.12
N GLY A 432 -11.77 31.13 8.57
CA GLY A 432 -11.67 30.14 7.49
C GLY A 432 -12.23 28.77 7.91
N LEU A 433 -11.88 28.32 9.13
CA LEU A 433 -12.43 27.09 9.71
C LEU A 433 -13.96 27.17 9.86
N LEU A 434 -14.50 28.29 10.37
CA LEU A 434 -15.95 28.49 10.51
C LEU A 434 -16.68 28.33 9.17
N VAL A 435 -16.17 28.95 8.11
CA VAL A 435 -16.76 28.85 6.76
C VAL A 435 -16.74 27.40 6.28
N SER A 436 -15.61 26.70 6.43
CA SER A 436 -15.49 25.31 5.99
C SER A 436 -16.43 24.35 6.73
N VAL A 437 -16.52 24.47 8.06
CA VAL A 437 -17.34 23.60 8.90
C VAL A 437 -18.83 23.88 8.66
N PHE A 438 -19.22 25.13 8.44
CA PHE A 438 -20.59 25.47 8.09
C PHE A 438 -21.03 24.85 6.75
N LEU A 439 -20.15 24.89 5.75
CA LEU A 439 -20.37 24.22 4.46
C LEU A 439 -20.47 22.70 4.64
N GLN A 440 -19.56 22.10 5.40
CA GLN A 440 -19.54 20.67 5.69
C GLN A 440 -20.85 20.21 6.37
N THR A 441 -21.31 20.94 7.38
CA THR A 441 -22.57 20.67 8.07
C THR A 441 -23.76 20.72 7.11
N THR A 442 -23.79 21.71 6.21
CA THR A 442 -24.85 21.82 5.20
C THR A 442 -24.84 20.63 4.24
N VAL A 443 -23.65 20.18 3.82
CA VAL A 443 -23.49 19.01 2.95
C VAL A 443 -23.90 17.72 3.66
N PHE A 444 -23.50 17.51 4.91
CA PHE A 444 -23.90 16.32 5.68
C PHE A 444 -25.40 16.26 5.91
N ILE A 445 -26.05 17.37 6.29
CA ILE A 445 -27.50 17.42 6.44
C ILE A 445 -28.20 17.13 5.10
N SER A 446 -27.76 17.79 4.02
CA SER A 446 -28.33 17.58 2.69
C SER A 446 -28.18 16.13 2.21
N PHE A 447 -27.02 15.51 2.47
CA PHE A 447 -26.76 14.12 2.17
C PHE A 447 -27.67 13.17 2.97
N LEU A 448 -27.83 13.41 4.28
CA LEU A 448 -28.69 12.60 5.13
C LEU A 448 -30.18 12.71 4.75
N CYS A 449 -30.63 13.90 4.36
CA CYS A 449 -31.99 14.11 3.85
C CYS A 449 -32.26 13.34 2.54
N LYS A 450 -31.23 13.17 1.68
CA LYS A 450 -31.32 12.45 0.40
C LYS A 450 -30.95 10.96 0.52
N LEU A 451 -30.51 10.50 1.68
CA LEU A 451 -30.05 9.13 1.87
C LEU A 451 -31.21 8.14 1.71
N ASN A 452 -31.05 7.17 0.80
CA ASN A 452 -31.99 6.05 0.72
C ASN A 452 -31.72 5.07 1.87
N TRP A 453 -32.52 5.19 2.93
CA TRP A 453 -32.39 4.39 4.15
C TRP A 453 -32.67 2.89 3.95
N HIS A 454 -33.54 2.53 3.00
CA HIS A 454 -33.79 1.11 2.67
C HIS A 454 -32.55 0.48 2.04
N GLN A 455 -31.95 1.17 1.08
CA GLN A 455 -30.69 0.73 0.47
C GLN A 455 -29.56 0.65 1.50
N ALA A 456 -29.45 1.64 2.38
CA ALA A 456 -28.46 1.63 3.46
C ALA A 456 -28.65 0.44 4.42
N SER A 457 -29.91 0.05 4.70
CA SER A 457 -30.21 -1.11 5.53
C SER A 457 -29.83 -2.42 4.84
N LYS A 458 -30.13 -2.57 3.53
CA LYS A 458 -29.72 -3.74 2.75
C LYS A 458 -28.19 -3.88 2.71
N GLU A 459 -27.47 -2.79 2.48
CA GLU A 459 -26.00 -2.77 2.54
C GLU A 459 -25.47 -3.17 3.92
N ALA A 460 -26.08 -2.69 5.01
CA ALA A 460 -25.70 -3.03 6.38
C ALA A 460 -25.93 -4.52 6.69
N GLN A 461 -27.07 -5.08 6.27
CA GLN A 461 -27.39 -6.50 6.45
C GLN A 461 -26.43 -7.41 5.67
N VAL A 462 -26.06 -7.04 4.44
CA VAL A 462 -25.05 -7.76 3.64
C VAL A 462 -23.69 -7.75 4.36
N ARG A 463 -23.26 -6.60 4.90
CA ARG A 463 -22.01 -6.51 5.69
C ARG A 463 -22.08 -7.36 6.96
N ALA A 464 -23.25 -7.45 7.59
CA ALA A 464 -23.50 -8.28 8.76
C ALA A 464 -23.62 -9.79 8.44
N GLY A 465 -23.76 -10.18 7.17
CA GLY A 465 -23.82 -11.58 6.74
C GLY A 465 -25.20 -12.21 6.75
N VAL A 466 -26.23 -11.37 6.63
CA VAL A 466 -27.60 -11.80 6.48
C VAL A 466 -27.90 -11.92 4.98
N GLN A 467 -28.36 -13.10 4.52
CA GLN A 467 -28.87 -13.26 3.15
C GLN A 467 -30.26 -12.62 3.04
N THR A 468 -30.50 -11.84 1.99
CA THR A 468 -31.83 -11.23 1.74
C THR A 468 -32.63 -12.12 0.78
N LYS A 469 -33.95 -12.26 1.03
CA LYS A 469 -34.88 -13.18 0.33
C LYS A 469 -34.84 -13.13 -1.20
N ASP A 470 -34.38 -12.05 -1.81
CA ASP A 470 -34.26 -11.90 -3.28
C ASP A 470 -33.34 -12.98 -3.91
N GLU A 471 -32.34 -13.50 -3.18
CA GLU A 471 -31.47 -14.58 -3.66
C GLU A 471 -32.12 -15.97 -3.55
N GLU A 472 -33.03 -16.19 -2.58
CA GLU A 472 -33.77 -17.44 -2.45
C GLU A 472 -34.85 -17.59 -3.53
N GLU A 473 -35.54 -16.52 -3.92
CA GLU A 473 -36.49 -16.59 -5.05
C GLU A 473 -35.77 -16.82 -6.38
N THR A 474 -34.61 -16.18 -6.60
CA THR A 474 -33.85 -16.37 -7.84
C THR A 474 -33.26 -17.79 -7.92
N ASN A 475 -32.76 -18.33 -6.80
CA ASN A 475 -32.27 -19.71 -6.72
C ASN A 475 -33.40 -20.75 -6.75
N ASN A 476 -34.56 -20.48 -6.15
CA ASN A 476 -35.73 -21.35 -6.24
C ASN A 476 -36.34 -21.34 -7.65
N ILE A 477 -36.36 -20.20 -8.35
CA ILE A 477 -36.79 -20.12 -9.77
C ILE A 477 -35.79 -20.87 -10.67
N HIS A 478 -34.49 -20.83 -10.38
CA HIS A 478 -33.49 -21.60 -11.11
C HIS A 478 -33.60 -23.11 -10.83
N SER A 479 -33.86 -23.51 -9.58
CA SER A 479 -34.08 -24.92 -9.22
C SER A 479 -35.39 -25.47 -9.81
N LYS A 480 -36.49 -24.70 -9.78
CA LYS A 480 -37.76 -25.07 -10.41
C LYS A 480 -37.66 -25.13 -11.94
N LYS A 481 -36.88 -24.27 -12.57
CA LYS A 481 -36.60 -24.38 -14.02
C LYS A 481 -35.73 -25.59 -14.37
N MET A 482 -34.87 -26.04 -13.46
CA MET A 482 -34.08 -27.27 -13.64
C MET A 482 -34.91 -28.54 -13.40
N GLU A 483 -35.85 -28.53 -12.45
CA GLU A 483 -36.72 -29.68 -12.19
C GLU A 483 -37.83 -29.85 -13.25
N VAL A 484 -38.37 -28.74 -13.80
CA VAL A 484 -39.40 -28.80 -14.85
C VAL A 484 -38.84 -29.23 -16.22
N SER A 485 -37.52 -29.13 -16.45
CA SER A 485 -36.89 -29.62 -17.69
C SER A 485 -36.44 -31.09 -17.64
N ALA A 486 -36.58 -31.77 -16.51
CA ALA A 486 -36.11 -33.15 -16.31
C ALA A 486 -37.22 -34.18 -16.07
N ALA A 487 -38.49 -33.79 -16.10
CA ALA A 487 -39.62 -34.69 -15.87
C ALA A 487 -40.78 -34.42 -16.84
N GLU A 488 -40.56 -34.63 -18.13
CA GLU A 488 -41.63 -34.99 -19.07
C GLU A 488 -41.56 -36.49 -19.33
N SER A 489 -42.13 -37.27 -18.41
CA SER A 489 -42.82 -38.53 -18.72
C SER A 489 -43.40 -39.12 -17.43
N VAL A 490 -44.69 -39.47 -17.50
CA VAL A 490 -45.37 -40.54 -16.71
C VAL A 490 -46.35 -40.10 -15.58
N TYR A 491 -47.64 -40.36 -15.88
CA TYR A 491 -48.89 -40.55 -15.11
C TYR A 491 -49.57 -39.42 -14.28
N GLU A 492 -50.85 -39.19 -14.62
CA GLU A 492 -51.91 -38.56 -13.82
C GLU A 492 -52.42 -39.50 -12.71
N THR A 493 -52.69 -38.96 -11.51
CA THR A 493 -53.94 -39.17 -10.71
C THR A 493 -54.06 -38.08 -9.62
N PRO A 494 -55.28 -37.71 -9.18
CA PRO A 494 -55.53 -36.63 -8.22
C PRO A 494 -55.71 -37.15 -6.78
N ASP A 495 -55.18 -36.41 -5.79
CA ASP A 495 -55.78 -36.17 -4.45
C ASP A 495 -54.70 -35.77 -3.41
N ASN A 496 -54.76 -34.53 -2.91
CA ASN A 496 -54.91 -34.19 -1.49
C ASN A 496 -54.46 -32.76 -1.11
N CYS A 497 -55.47 -31.97 -0.73
CA CYS A 497 -55.58 -30.97 0.33
C CYS A 497 -54.34 -30.24 0.90
N LEU A 498 -54.36 -28.91 0.70
CA LEU A 498 -54.30 -27.86 1.74
C LEU A 498 -53.79 -28.28 3.14
N GLN A 499 -52.55 -27.87 3.45
CA GLN A 499 -52.20 -27.34 4.77
C GLN A 499 -51.27 -26.13 4.61
N LEU A 500 -51.86 -24.93 4.78
CA LEU A 500 -51.13 -23.70 5.08
C LEU A 500 -50.67 -23.79 6.54
N GLN A 501 -49.40 -24.14 6.76
CA GLN A 501 -48.76 -24.01 8.07
C GLN A 501 -47.84 -22.79 8.05
N ASP A 502 -48.27 -21.79 8.80
CA ASP A 502 -47.60 -20.53 9.09
C ASP A 502 -46.36 -20.82 9.97
N GLN A 503 -45.20 -21.06 9.35
CA GLN A 503 -43.92 -21.09 10.06
C GLN A 503 -43.18 -19.77 9.83
N SER A 504 -43.14 -18.95 10.87
CA SER A 504 -42.26 -17.79 11.00
C SER A 504 -40.79 -18.22 10.99
N LYS A 505 -40.22 -18.45 9.79
CA LYS A 505 -38.80 -18.76 9.61
C LYS A 505 -37.93 -17.54 9.95
N SER A 506 -37.06 -17.69 10.94
CA SER A 506 -36.00 -16.76 11.30
C SER A 506 -35.02 -16.58 10.12
N PRO A 507 -34.39 -15.40 9.97
CA PRO A 507 -33.38 -15.18 8.94
C PRO A 507 -32.21 -16.17 9.08
N SER A 508 -31.75 -16.74 7.96
CA SER A 508 -30.61 -17.64 7.94
C SER A 508 -29.31 -16.84 8.14
N PHE A 509 -28.60 -17.12 9.24
CA PHE A 509 -27.31 -16.50 9.56
C PHE A 509 -26.19 -17.42 9.12
N THR A 510 -25.35 -16.99 8.18
CA THR A 510 -24.12 -17.71 7.85
C THR A 510 -22.92 -17.06 8.52
N VAL A 511 -22.14 -17.87 9.23
CA VAL A 511 -20.71 -17.64 9.36
C VAL A 511 -20.14 -18.07 8.01
N GLY A 512 -19.58 -17.12 7.26
CA GLY A 512 -19.28 -17.28 5.84
C GLY A 512 -18.70 -18.65 5.50
N HIS A 513 -19.37 -19.39 4.63
CA HIS A 513 -18.83 -20.65 4.13
C HIS A 513 -17.51 -20.36 3.42
N ARG A 514 -16.48 -21.18 3.69
CA ARG A 514 -15.16 -21.06 3.08
C ARG A 514 -15.32 -21.13 1.57
N LEU A 515 -15.20 -19.98 0.91
CA LEU A 515 -15.37 -19.89 -0.55
C LEU A 515 -14.41 -20.85 -1.24
N THR A 516 -14.95 -21.69 -2.12
CA THR A 516 -14.17 -22.61 -2.95
C THR A 516 -13.24 -21.82 -3.87
N LEU A 517 -12.02 -22.31 -4.15
CA LEU A 517 -11.00 -21.64 -4.96
C LEU A 517 -11.56 -21.14 -6.31
N THR A 518 -12.45 -21.93 -6.91
CA THR A 518 -13.13 -21.67 -8.18
C THR A 518 -14.15 -20.52 -8.09
N GLN A 519 -14.92 -20.45 -7.01
CA GLN A 519 -15.85 -19.34 -6.76
C GLN A 519 -15.11 -18.04 -6.43
N LEU A 520 -13.96 -18.16 -5.77
CA LEU A 520 -13.02 -17.06 -5.59
C LEU A 520 -12.45 -16.61 -6.95
N LEU A 521 -12.05 -17.52 -7.85
CA LEU A 521 -11.55 -17.19 -9.19
C LEU A 521 -12.59 -16.47 -10.08
N LEU A 522 -13.88 -16.85 -9.99
CA LEU A 522 -14.94 -16.25 -10.80
C LEU A 522 -15.44 -14.90 -10.27
N ARG A 523 -15.48 -14.69 -8.94
CA ARG A 523 -15.88 -13.40 -8.35
C ARG A 523 -14.76 -12.34 -8.40
N ARG A 524 -13.51 -12.77 -8.69
CA ARG A 524 -12.28 -11.96 -8.77
C ARG A 524 -12.20 -11.02 -9.99
N ALA A 525 -13.11 -11.11 -10.96
CA ALA A 525 -13.03 -10.35 -12.20
C ALA A 525 -13.66 -8.92 -12.14
N GLY A 526 -14.27 -8.53 -11.01
CA GLY A 526 -15.17 -7.36 -10.94
C GLY A 526 -14.55 -5.96 -10.78
N CYS A 527 -13.22 -5.80 -10.65
CA CYS A 527 -12.61 -4.47 -10.43
C CYS A 527 -11.52 -4.15 -11.47
N SER A 528 -11.92 -3.47 -12.54
CA SER A 528 -11.06 -3.02 -13.67
C SER A 528 -9.76 -2.32 -13.23
N HIS A 529 -9.80 -1.47 -12.20
CA HIS A 529 -8.62 -0.69 -11.79
C HIS A 529 -7.51 -1.55 -11.19
N HIS A 530 -7.84 -2.53 -10.35
CA HIS A 530 -6.83 -3.37 -9.68
C HIS A 530 -6.05 -4.26 -10.65
N VAL A 531 -6.70 -4.67 -11.75
CA VAL A 531 -6.08 -5.50 -12.78
C VAL A 531 -5.01 -4.70 -13.54
N SER A 532 -5.27 -3.45 -13.92
CA SER A 532 -4.27 -2.59 -14.59
C SER A 532 -3.01 -2.37 -13.76
N TYR A 533 -3.15 -2.03 -12.47
CA TYR A 533 -2.00 -1.79 -11.58
C TYR A 533 -1.19 -3.06 -11.32
N SER A 534 -1.87 -4.19 -11.12
CA SER A 534 -1.23 -5.50 -11.01
C SER A 534 -0.46 -5.81 -12.30
N VAL A 535 -1.08 -5.70 -13.48
CA VAL A 535 -0.41 -5.91 -14.77
C VAL A 535 0.87 -5.05 -14.89
N CYS A 536 0.84 -3.77 -14.51
CA CYS A 536 2.03 -2.91 -14.52
C CYS A 536 3.14 -3.41 -13.58
N GLY A 537 2.79 -3.79 -12.35
CA GLY A 537 3.76 -4.14 -11.30
C GLY A 537 4.63 -5.34 -11.64
N THR A 538 4.13 -6.28 -12.45
CA THR A 538 4.94 -7.43 -12.91
C THR A 538 6.05 -7.01 -13.87
N TRP A 539 5.79 -6.02 -14.71
CA TRP A 539 6.68 -5.60 -15.80
C TRP A 539 7.59 -4.45 -15.40
N VAL A 540 7.10 -3.55 -14.54
CA VAL A 540 7.92 -2.56 -13.83
C VAL A 540 8.57 -3.21 -12.62
N GLY A 541 9.42 -4.19 -12.91
CA GLY A 541 10.12 -4.99 -11.92
C GLY A 541 11.53 -4.51 -11.60
N GLY A 542 12.20 -5.30 -10.77
CA GLY A 542 13.63 -5.12 -10.48
C GLY A 542 14.51 -5.11 -11.73
N GLY A 543 14.31 -6.06 -12.65
CA GLY A 543 15.03 -6.10 -13.92
C GLY A 543 14.76 -4.88 -14.82
N PHE A 544 13.56 -4.30 -14.74
CA PHE A 544 13.22 -3.08 -15.47
C PHE A 544 13.90 -1.85 -14.89
N ILE A 545 13.76 -1.63 -13.58
CA ILE A 545 14.32 -0.45 -12.91
C ILE A 545 15.86 -0.51 -12.92
N LEU A 546 16.45 -1.65 -12.58
CA LEU A 546 17.91 -1.82 -12.56
C LEU A 546 18.48 -1.84 -13.98
N GLY A 547 17.86 -2.57 -14.91
CA GLY A 547 18.34 -2.70 -16.30
C GLY A 547 18.31 -1.39 -17.08
N VAL A 548 17.27 -0.56 -16.88
CA VAL A 548 17.20 0.78 -17.51
C VAL A 548 18.31 1.69 -16.99
N ALA A 549 18.55 1.71 -15.68
CA ALA A 549 19.63 2.51 -15.10
C ALA A 549 21.02 2.00 -15.49
N GLU A 550 21.23 0.67 -15.54
CA GLU A 550 22.44 0.02 -16.03
C GLU A 550 22.73 0.41 -17.49
N ALA A 551 21.72 0.36 -18.36
CA ALA A 551 21.85 0.71 -19.78
C ALA A 551 22.22 2.18 -19.98
N VAL A 552 21.59 3.10 -19.26
CA VAL A 552 21.90 4.55 -19.35
C VAL A 552 23.30 4.86 -18.80
N TYR A 553 23.72 4.19 -17.72
CA TYR A 553 25.04 4.39 -17.14
C TYR A 553 26.17 3.79 -17.99
N ASN A 554 25.92 2.69 -18.70
CA ASN A 554 26.97 1.98 -19.43
C ASN A 554 27.48 2.81 -20.63
N PRO A 555 28.79 3.14 -20.68
CA PRO A 555 29.36 4.00 -21.72
C PRO A 555 29.28 3.43 -23.14
N LYS A 556 29.07 2.12 -23.31
CA LYS A 556 28.87 1.47 -24.62
C LYS A 556 27.42 1.50 -25.11
N MET A 557 26.47 1.80 -24.22
CA MET A 557 25.03 1.73 -24.50
C MET A 557 24.42 3.15 -24.45
N GLY A 558 24.30 3.74 -23.26
CA GLY A 558 23.60 5.02 -23.08
C GLY A 558 22.07 4.92 -23.27
N LEU A 559 21.39 6.06 -23.25
CA LEU A 559 19.93 6.18 -23.31
C LEU A 559 19.33 5.53 -24.56
N ILE A 560 20.00 5.66 -25.72
CA ILE A 560 19.53 5.09 -26.99
C ILE A 560 19.29 3.58 -26.89
N TRP A 561 20.01 2.87 -26.02
CA TRP A 561 19.84 1.43 -25.82
C TRP A 561 18.97 1.09 -24.60
N ALA A 562 18.59 2.08 -23.78
CA ALA A 562 17.65 1.92 -22.66
C ALA A 562 16.18 1.92 -23.13
N LEU A 563 15.88 1.09 -24.12
CA LEU A 563 14.60 1.09 -24.86
C LEU A 563 13.42 0.46 -24.11
N MET A 564 13.69 -0.18 -22.97
CA MET A 564 12.71 -1.00 -22.24
C MET A 564 11.37 -0.29 -21.94
N PRO A 565 11.35 0.98 -21.49
CA PRO A 565 10.09 1.68 -21.24
C PRO A 565 9.22 1.77 -22.51
N ILE A 566 9.84 2.08 -23.65
CA ILE A 566 9.16 2.26 -24.92
C ILE A 566 8.74 0.90 -25.50
N GLN A 567 9.61 -0.10 -25.46
CA GLN A 567 9.36 -1.45 -25.97
C GLN A 567 8.17 -2.12 -25.25
N TYR A 568 8.12 -2.03 -23.91
CA TYR A 568 7.01 -2.59 -23.15
C TYR A 568 5.72 -1.83 -23.35
N SER A 569 5.75 -0.49 -23.39
CA SER A 569 4.55 0.29 -23.75
C SER A 569 4.02 -0.10 -25.12
N PHE A 570 4.91 -0.32 -26.11
CA PHE A 570 4.53 -0.81 -27.43
C PHE A 570 3.90 -2.22 -27.38
N SER A 571 4.51 -3.14 -26.62
CA SER A 571 3.98 -4.48 -26.42
C SER A 571 2.57 -4.49 -25.83
N PHE A 572 2.33 -3.69 -24.80
CA PHE A 572 1.01 -3.61 -24.15
C PHE A 572 -0.05 -3.03 -25.08
N ILE A 573 0.30 -2.05 -25.91
CA ILE A 573 -0.60 -1.51 -26.93
C ILE A 573 -0.97 -2.61 -27.95
N LEU A 574 0.02 -3.32 -28.50
CA LEU A 574 -0.23 -4.40 -29.46
C LEU A 574 -1.00 -5.57 -28.85
N GLY A 575 -0.61 -6.00 -27.66
CA GLY A 575 -1.28 -7.05 -26.90
C GLY A 575 -2.74 -6.71 -26.60
N GLY A 576 -3.02 -5.47 -26.25
CA GLY A 576 -4.37 -4.94 -26.07
C GLY A 576 -5.20 -4.97 -27.36
N ILE A 577 -4.65 -4.47 -28.47
CA ILE A 577 -5.38 -4.39 -29.76
C ILE A 577 -5.67 -5.78 -30.34
N PHE A 578 -4.65 -6.64 -30.43
CA PHE A 578 -4.73 -7.87 -31.22
C PHE A 578 -4.97 -9.12 -30.38
N PHE A 579 -4.45 -9.22 -29.16
CA PHE A 579 -4.42 -10.48 -28.39
C PHE A 579 -5.45 -10.53 -27.26
N ALA A 580 -5.75 -9.41 -26.60
CA ALA A 580 -6.63 -9.39 -25.43
C ALA A 580 -8.05 -9.88 -25.74
N LYS A 581 -8.64 -9.43 -26.86
CA LYS A 581 -9.99 -9.84 -27.29
C LYS A 581 -10.10 -11.33 -27.65
N PRO A 582 -9.34 -11.87 -28.62
CA PRO A 582 -9.48 -13.27 -29.02
C PRO A 582 -9.16 -14.26 -27.90
N MET A 583 -8.23 -13.90 -27.01
CA MET A 583 -7.89 -14.74 -25.86
C MET A 583 -9.01 -14.75 -24.81
N ARG A 584 -9.59 -13.58 -24.51
CA ARG A 584 -10.62 -13.46 -23.48
C ARG A 584 -11.98 -14.01 -23.92
N ASP A 585 -12.38 -13.74 -25.17
CA ASP A 585 -13.67 -14.17 -25.73
C ASP A 585 -13.76 -15.71 -25.81
N LYS A 586 -12.63 -16.41 -25.98
CA LYS A 586 -12.54 -17.87 -25.96
C LYS A 586 -12.39 -18.47 -24.55
N MET A 587 -12.43 -17.66 -23.50
CA MET A 587 -12.33 -18.08 -22.09
C MET A 587 -11.07 -18.91 -21.79
N TYR A 588 -9.95 -18.62 -22.46
CA TYR A 588 -8.67 -19.26 -22.14
C TYR A 588 -8.21 -18.84 -20.73
N ILE A 589 -7.50 -19.75 -20.07
CA ILE A 589 -6.93 -19.59 -18.73
C ILE A 589 -5.41 -19.42 -18.82
N THR A 590 -4.75 -20.13 -19.74
CA THR A 590 -3.31 -20.03 -19.99
C THR A 590 -3.01 -19.65 -21.44
N MET A 591 -1.85 -19.04 -21.67
CA MET A 591 -1.34 -18.74 -23.02
C MET A 591 -1.19 -20.03 -23.86
N MET A 592 -0.97 -21.18 -23.21
CA MET A 592 -0.78 -22.47 -23.86
C MET A 592 -2.09 -23.19 -24.22
N ASP A 593 -3.25 -22.75 -23.73
CA ASP A 593 -4.54 -23.35 -24.05
C ASP A 593 -4.87 -23.38 -25.56
N PRO A 594 -4.69 -22.29 -26.33
CA PRO A 594 -4.91 -22.32 -27.78
C PRO A 594 -3.98 -23.32 -28.49
N PHE A 595 -2.75 -23.52 -28.01
CA PHE A 595 -1.81 -24.51 -28.54
C PHE A 595 -2.34 -25.93 -28.32
N GLN A 596 -2.88 -26.22 -27.14
CA GLN A 596 -3.43 -27.54 -26.83
C GLN A 596 -4.64 -27.89 -27.70
N GLN A 597 -5.53 -26.92 -27.93
CA GLN A 597 -6.72 -27.14 -28.76
C GLN A 597 -6.36 -27.43 -30.21
N ARG A 598 -5.28 -26.84 -30.72
CA ARG A 598 -4.96 -26.85 -32.14
C ARG A 598 -3.84 -27.80 -32.55
N TYR A 599 -2.80 -27.90 -31.73
CA TYR A 599 -1.62 -28.75 -31.98
C TYR A 599 -1.68 -30.08 -31.22
N GLY A 600 -2.64 -30.24 -30.31
CA GLY A 600 -2.77 -31.41 -29.48
C GLY A 600 -1.87 -31.37 -28.23
N LYS A 601 -2.14 -32.29 -27.30
CA LYS A 601 -1.57 -32.26 -25.94
C LYS A 601 -0.06 -32.53 -25.89
N ILE A 602 0.44 -33.42 -26.76
CA ILE A 602 1.85 -33.84 -26.74
C ILE A 602 2.75 -32.70 -27.23
N LEU A 603 2.43 -32.13 -28.40
CA LEU A 603 3.23 -31.05 -28.98
C LEU A 603 3.15 -29.76 -28.15
N SER A 604 1.97 -29.44 -27.60
CA SER A 604 1.84 -28.34 -26.65
C SER A 604 2.74 -28.57 -25.41
N GLY A 605 2.86 -29.81 -24.92
CA GLY A 605 3.78 -30.14 -23.83
C GLY A 605 5.25 -29.86 -24.12
N ILE A 606 5.69 -30.06 -25.37
CA ILE A 606 7.06 -29.71 -25.81
C ILE A 606 7.24 -28.19 -25.86
N LEU A 607 6.26 -27.47 -26.42
CA LEU A 607 6.29 -26.00 -26.51
C LEU A 607 6.17 -25.30 -25.15
N VAL A 608 5.72 -26.01 -24.10
CA VAL A 608 5.74 -25.51 -22.72
C VAL A 608 7.18 -25.40 -22.17
N LEU A 609 8.12 -26.25 -22.60
CA LEU A 609 9.48 -26.27 -22.04
C LEU A 609 10.23 -24.94 -22.27
N PRO A 610 10.24 -24.35 -23.49
CA PRO A 610 10.76 -23.00 -23.69
C PRO A 610 10.06 -21.95 -22.82
N ALA A 611 8.73 -22.02 -22.66
CA ALA A 611 7.99 -21.06 -21.84
C ALA A 611 8.40 -21.13 -20.36
N LEU A 612 8.62 -22.34 -19.82
CA LEU A 612 9.14 -22.53 -18.47
C LEU A 612 10.58 -22.04 -18.33
N LEU A 613 11.43 -22.26 -19.33
CA LEU A 613 12.80 -21.75 -19.34
C LEU A 613 12.82 -20.22 -19.26
N VAL A 614 11.95 -19.55 -20.02
CA VAL A 614 11.79 -18.09 -19.99
C VAL A 614 11.41 -17.61 -18.59
N ASP A 615 10.43 -18.24 -17.94
CA ASP A 615 10.02 -17.85 -16.59
C ASP A 615 11.14 -18.08 -15.55
N VAL A 616 11.94 -19.15 -15.69
CA VAL A 616 13.10 -19.42 -14.82
C VAL A 616 14.20 -18.36 -15.01
N LEU A 617 14.52 -18.00 -16.26
CA LEU A 617 15.49 -16.94 -16.57
C LEU A 617 15.02 -15.59 -16.02
N TRP A 618 13.73 -15.31 -16.10
CA TRP A 618 13.13 -14.11 -15.50
C TRP A 618 13.24 -14.09 -13.98
N VAL A 619 12.90 -15.19 -13.29
CA VAL A 619 13.08 -15.32 -11.82
C VAL A 619 14.54 -15.14 -11.41
N SER A 620 15.47 -15.67 -12.20
CA SER A 620 16.91 -15.51 -11.95
C SER A 620 17.34 -14.04 -12.04
N CYS A 621 16.89 -13.35 -13.09
CA CYS A 621 17.11 -11.92 -13.30
C CYS A 621 16.60 -11.08 -12.11
N THR A 622 15.38 -11.37 -11.62
CA THR A 622 14.83 -10.63 -10.48
C THR A 622 15.54 -10.96 -9.17
N LEU A 623 15.86 -12.23 -8.90
CA LEU A 623 16.62 -12.61 -7.70
C LEU A 623 18.01 -11.97 -7.65
N LEU A 624 18.68 -11.85 -8.80
CA LEU A 624 19.96 -11.14 -8.92
C LEU A 624 19.80 -9.67 -8.52
N GLY A 625 18.77 -8.98 -9.03
CA GLY A 625 18.46 -7.60 -8.64
C GLY A 625 18.08 -7.44 -7.16
N LEU A 626 17.43 -8.43 -6.56
CA LEU A 626 17.04 -8.38 -5.15
C LEU A 626 18.25 -8.60 -4.25
N GLY A 627 19.12 -9.55 -4.60
CA GLY A 627 20.39 -9.76 -3.89
C GLY A 627 21.33 -8.56 -4.02
N ALA A 628 21.37 -7.92 -5.19
CA ALA A 628 22.08 -6.67 -5.43
C ALA A 628 21.63 -5.56 -4.46
N THR A 629 20.34 -5.28 -4.42
CA THR A 629 19.79 -4.26 -3.49
C THR A 629 20.02 -4.63 -2.02
N MET A 630 19.83 -5.89 -1.64
CA MET A 630 20.03 -6.34 -0.26
C MET A 630 21.49 -6.33 0.18
N SER A 631 22.44 -6.59 -0.74
CA SER A 631 23.86 -6.49 -0.43
C SER A 631 24.27 -5.08 -0.04
N VAL A 632 23.69 -4.09 -0.71
CA VAL A 632 23.92 -2.66 -0.44
C VAL A 632 23.27 -2.23 0.89
N ILE A 633 22.07 -2.72 1.21
CA ILE A 633 21.35 -2.36 2.45
C ILE A 633 22.00 -3.01 3.67
N LEU A 634 22.25 -4.32 3.60
CA LEU A 634 22.67 -5.13 4.75
C LEU A 634 24.18 -5.14 4.94
N ASP A 635 24.93 -4.53 4.01
CA ASP A 635 26.40 -4.59 3.96
C ASP A 635 26.92 -6.04 4.01
N LEU A 636 26.22 -6.94 3.30
CA LEU A 636 26.50 -8.38 3.26
C LEU A 636 27.05 -8.78 1.89
N PRO A 637 27.93 -9.81 1.83
CA PRO A 637 28.41 -10.35 0.57
C PRO A 637 27.27 -10.70 -0.39
N PHE A 638 27.42 -10.32 -1.67
CA PHE A 638 26.41 -10.48 -2.71
C PHE A 638 25.78 -11.88 -2.74
N SER A 639 26.60 -12.93 -2.66
CA SER A 639 26.13 -14.33 -2.66
C SER A 639 25.19 -14.66 -1.49
N ILE A 640 25.49 -14.16 -0.29
CA ILE A 640 24.66 -14.39 0.90
C ILE A 640 23.33 -13.63 0.75
N SER A 641 23.42 -12.39 0.28
CA SER A 641 22.26 -11.53 0.02
C SER A 641 21.29 -12.19 -0.96
N VAL A 642 21.77 -12.76 -2.07
CA VAL A 642 20.91 -13.49 -3.03
C VAL A 642 20.20 -14.69 -2.39
N TRP A 643 20.88 -15.49 -1.56
CA TRP A 643 20.26 -16.63 -0.87
C TRP A 643 19.20 -16.22 0.15
N ILE A 644 19.47 -15.15 0.92
CA ILE A 644 18.49 -14.58 1.86
C ILE A 644 17.28 -14.07 1.08
N SER A 645 17.52 -13.29 0.03
CA SER A 645 16.48 -12.74 -0.85
C SER A 645 15.61 -13.83 -1.47
N SER A 646 16.21 -14.90 -1.98
CA SER A 646 15.47 -16.04 -2.54
C SER A 646 14.66 -16.78 -1.49
N SER A 647 15.23 -17.02 -0.30
CA SER A 647 14.53 -17.67 0.79
C SER A 647 13.29 -16.88 1.22
N VAL A 648 13.42 -15.56 1.36
CA VAL A 648 12.31 -14.67 1.69
C VAL A 648 11.25 -14.68 0.58
N ALA A 649 11.65 -14.56 -0.69
CA ALA A 649 10.72 -14.60 -1.82
C ALA A 649 9.94 -15.92 -1.88
N ILE A 650 10.61 -17.07 -1.79
CA ILE A 650 9.99 -18.39 -1.83
C ILE A 650 9.02 -18.57 -0.66
N VAL A 651 9.44 -18.28 0.57
CA VAL A 651 8.60 -18.46 1.77
C VAL A 651 7.37 -17.57 1.70
N TYR A 652 7.54 -16.30 1.33
CA TYR A 652 6.43 -15.37 1.20
C TYR A 652 5.44 -15.82 0.11
N THR A 653 5.90 -16.23 -1.07
CA THR A 653 5.04 -16.71 -2.16
C THR A 653 4.29 -17.99 -1.76
N LEU A 654 4.92 -18.90 -1.00
CA LEU A 654 4.28 -20.10 -0.45
C LEU A 654 3.19 -19.79 0.58
N LEU A 655 3.38 -18.77 1.41
CA LEU A 655 2.43 -18.34 2.45
C LEU A 655 1.28 -17.50 1.87
N GLY A 656 1.59 -16.60 0.93
CA GLY A 656 0.66 -15.59 0.42
C GLY A 656 -0.32 -16.12 -0.64
N GLY A 657 0.12 -17.01 -1.53
CA GLY A 657 -0.63 -17.44 -2.72
C GLY A 657 -0.98 -16.28 -3.68
N LEU A 658 -1.42 -16.58 -4.91
CA LEU A 658 -1.64 -15.59 -6.00
C LEU A 658 -2.41 -14.29 -5.61
N TYR A 659 -3.27 -14.36 -4.59
CA TYR A 659 -4.11 -13.24 -4.18
C TYR A 659 -3.41 -12.25 -3.25
N SER A 660 -2.64 -12.73 -2.26
CA SER A 660 -1.84 -11.82 -1.43
C SER A 660 -0.87 -11.03 -2.29
N VAL A 661 -0.33 -11.69 -3.31
CA VAL A 661 0.65 -11.16 -4.27
C VAL A 661 0.06 -10.06 -5.12
N ALA A 662 -1.13 -10.25 -5.72
CA ALA A 662 -1.76 -9.20 -6.51
C ALA A 662 -2.09 -7.94 -5.68
N TYR A 663 -2.40 -8.09 -4.39
CA TYR A 663 -2.63 -6.95 -3.49
C TYR A 663 -1.32 -6.27 -3.07
N THR A 664 -0.29 -7.04 -2.77
CA THR A 664 1.03 -6.48 -2.49
C THR A 664 1.60 -5.78 -3.72
N ASP A 665 1.39 -6.29 -4.93
CA ASP A 665 1.83 -5.65 -6.18
C ASP A 665 1.26 -4.23 -6.33
N VAL A 666 -0.01 -4.01 -5.98
CA VAL A 666 -0.64 -2.68 -6.06
C VAL A 666 -0.03 -1.71 -5.05
N ILE A 667 0.21 -2.17 -3.82
CA ILE A 667 0.83 -1.36 -2.76
C ILE A 667 2.30 -1.07 -3.12
N GLN A 668 3.04 -2.10 -3.52
CA GLN A 668 4.44 -2.03 -3.91
C GLN A 668 4.64 -1.11 -5.10
N LEU A 669 3.81 -1.22 -6.16
CA LEU A 669 3.91 -0.32 -7.32
C LEU A 669 3.63 1.14 -6.95
N SER A 670 2.66 1.38 -6.05
CA SER A 670 2.36 2.73 -5.56
C SER A 670 3.54 3.29 -4.75
N LEU A 671 4.14 2.47 -3.89
CA LEU A 671 5.34 2.83 -3.14
C LEU A 671 6.55 3.07 -4.06
N VAL A 672 6.74 2.24 -5.08
CA VAL A 672 7.80 2.39 -6.10
C VAL A 672 7.64 3.70 -6.85
N PHE A 673 6.42 4.00 -7.30
CA PHE A 673 6.11 5.25 -7.99
C PHE A 673 6.47 6.45 -7.12
N ILE A 674 5.94 6.53 -5.90
CA ILE A 674 6.16 7.67 -5.00
C ILE A 674 7.64 7.78 -4.62
N SER A 675 8.27 6.67 -4.27
CA SER A 675 9.64 6.65 -3.74
C SER A 675 10.69 6.99 -4.79
N LEU A 676 10.59 6.44 -6.01
CA LEU A 676 11.55 6.76 -7.07
C LEU A 676 11.43 8.21 -7.51
N TRP A 677 10.20 8.73 -7.67
CA TRP A 677 9.98 10.14 -7.99
C TRP A 677 10.41 11.07 -6.85
N LEU A 678 10.32 10.63 -5.60
CA LEU A 678 10.85 11.35 -4.44
C LEU A 678 12.39 11.42 -4.48
N CYS A 679 13.08 10.38 -4.95
CA CYS A 679 14.55 10.35 -4.99
C CYS A 679 15.15 11.27 -6.06
N VAL A 680 14.47 11.43 -7.21
CA VAL A 680 14.99 12.15 -8.39
C VAL A 680 15.44 13.60 -8.06
N PRO A 681 14.63 14.45 -7.39
CA PRO A 681 15.05 15.82 -7.07
C PRO A 681 16.33 15.88 -6.23
N PHE A 682 16.49 14.97 -5.26
CA PHE A 682 17.68 14.94 -4.40
C PHE A 682 18.93 14.48 -5.15
N LEU A 683 18.77 13.56 -6.09
CA LEU A 683 19.85 13.15 -6.98
C LEU A 683 20.30 14.29 -7.89
N MET A 684 19.37 15.04 -8.48
CA MET A 684 19.68 16.14 -9.40
C MET A 684 20.30 17.36 -8.70
N VAL A 685 20.02 17.56 -7.41
CA VAL A 685 20.56 18.69 -6.61
C VAL A 685 21.87 18.29 -5.90
N SER A 686 22.32 17.04 -6.03
CA SER A 686 23.52 16.56 -5.35
C SER A 686 24.76 17.34 -5.82
N PRO A 687 25.57 17.93 -4.92
CA PRO A 687 26.73 18.73 -5.31
C PRO A 687 27.85 17.90 -5.95
N LYS A 688 27.75 16.58 -5.90
CA LYS A 688 28.73 15.62 -6.46
C LYS A 688 28.44 15.24 -7.92
N ALA A 689 27.28 15.62 -8.44
CA ALA A 689 26.89 15.38 -9.82
C ALA A 689 26.86 16.71 -10.59
N VAL A 690 27.40 16.71 -11.81
CA VAL A 690 27.30 17.84 -12.73
C VAL A 690 25.93 17.81 -13.41
N ASP A 691 25.46 18.96 -13.92
CA ASP A 691 24.20 19.04 -14.66
C ASP A 691 24.15 18.00 -15.79
N ILE A 692 23.12 17.16 -15.74
CA ILE A 692 22.89 16.09 -16.71
C ILE A 692 22.74 16.63 -18.14
N ALA A 693 22.32 17.88 -18.31
CA ALA A 693 22.21 18.51 -19.63
C ALA A 693 23.58 18.70 -20.30
N GLN A 694 24.64 18.93 -19.51
CA GLN A 694 25.99 19.11 -20.03
C GLN A 694 26.61 17.77 -20.43
N THR A 695 26.47 16.75 -19.59
CA THR A 695 27.00 15.39 -19.82
C THR A 695 26.18 14.59 -20.83
N ALA A 696 25.02 15.10 -21.26
CA ALA A 696 24.16 14.48 -22.27
C ALA A 696 24.85 14.36 -23.62
N PHE A 697 25.67 15.35 -23.99
CA PHE A 697 26.36 15.41 -25.28
C PHE A 697 27.88 15.60 -25.15
N ASN A 698 28.38 16.07 -24.01
CA ASN A 698 29.81 16.31 -23.82
C ASN A 698 30.49 15.19 -23.03
N HIS A 699 31.67 14.81 -23.50
CA HIS A 699 32.52 13.84 -22.83
C HIS A 699 33.18 14.46 -21.59
N THR A 700 32.60 14.24 -20.41
CA THR A 700 33.04 14.89 -19.16
C THR A 700 33.77 13.89 -18.26
N TYR A 701 33.05 12.93 -17.67
CA TYR A 701 33.64 11.84 -16.88
C TYR A 701 33.69 10.51 -17.66
N GLN A 702 32.67 10.26 -18.46
CA GLN A 702 32.56 9.12 -19.37
C GLN A 702 31.89 9.57 -20.68
N SER A 703 31.67 8.63 -21.60
CA SER A 703 30.95 8.92 -22.85
C SER A 703 29.56 9.49 -22.57
N PRO A 704 29.03 10.33 -23.48
CA PRO A 704 27.76 11.00 -23.27
C PRO A 704 26.64 10.00 -22.97
N TRP A 705 25.89 10.23 -21.89
CA TRP A 705 24.91 9.26 -21.40
C TRP A 705 23.69 9.10 -22.33
N VAL A 706 23.47 10.04 -23.26
CA VAL A 706 22.46 9.86 -24.33
C VAL A 706 22.88 8.73 -25.28
N GLY A 707 24.19 8.56 -25.50
CA GLY A 707 24.76 7.65 -26.48
C GLY A 707 24.64 8.14 -27.92
N THR A 708 25.27 7.43 -28.86
CA THR A 708 25.16 7.67 -30.30
C THR A 708 24.90 6.36 -31.03
N LEU A 709 24.00 6.38 -32.02
CA LEU A 709 23.75 5.22 -32.87
C LEU A 709 24.61 5.30 -34.13
N GLU A 710 25.61 4.42 -34.23
CA GLU A 710 26.42 4.29 -35.45
C GLU A 710 25.63 3.59 -36.56
N SER A 711 25.90 3.96 -37.82
CA SER A 711 25.20 3.43 -39.01
C SER A 711 25.23 1.89 -39.10
N ASP A 712 26.29 1.27 -38.57
CA ASP A 712 26.50 -0.19 -38.58
C ASP A 712 25.64 -0.94 -37.55
N SER A 713 25.14 -0.25 -36.52
CA SER A 713 24.40 -0.86 -35.40
C SER A 713 22.89 -0.69 -35.49
N VAL A 714 22.39 0.03 -36.51
CA VAL A 714 20.96 0.34 -36.68
C VAL A 714 20.11 -0.93 -36.79
N TRP A 715 20.57 -1.92 -37.57
CA TRP A 715 19.83 -3.18 -37.73
C TRP A 715 19.75 -3.99 -36.45
N LYS A 716 20.83 -4.03 -35.66
CA LYS A 716 20.86 -4.66 -34.35
C LYS A 716 19.91 -3.97 -33.36
N TRP A 717 19.88 -2.65 -33.38
CA TRP A 717 18.97 -1.85 -32.55
C TRP A 717 17.50 -2.14 -32.89
N ILE A 718 17.15 -2.23 -34.19
CA ILE A 718 15.80 -2.59 -34.65
C ILE A 718 15.46 -4.02 -34.20
N ASP A 719 16.40 -4.96 -34.31
CA ASP A 719 16.20 -6.34 -33.91
C ASP A 719 15.93 -6.48 -32.40
N ASP A 720 16.72 -5.78 -31.57
CA ASP A 720 16.52 -5.71 -30.12
C ASP A 720 15.16 -5.07 -29.76
N PHE A 721 14.77 -4.02 -30.50
CA PHE A 721 13.46 -3.38 -30.33
C PHE A 721 12.30 -4.33 -30.63
N LEU A 722 12.36 -5.05 -31.76
CA LEU A 722 11.31 -5.99 -32.14
C LEU A 722 11.26 -7.20 -31.22
N MET A 723 12.42 -7.73 -30.82
CA MET A 723 12.52 -8.86 -29.89
C MET A 723 11.82 -8.54 -28.57
N LEU A 724 12.12 -7.40 -27.97
CA LEU A 724 11.55 -7.01 -26.69
C LEU A 724 10.11 -6.51 -26.80
N GLY A 725 9.77 -5.76 -27.86
CA GLY A 725 8.42 -5.23 -28.05
C GLY A 725 7.38 -6.29 -28.43
N LEU A 726 7.76 -7.30 -29.20
CA LEU A 726 6.85 -8.35 -29.66
C LEU A 726 6.97 -9.63 -28.82
N GLY A 727 8.19 -10.00 -28.41
CA GLY A 727 8.44 -11.22 -27.63
C GLY A 727 7.79 -11.22 -26.26
N SER A 728 7.63 -10.04 -25.63
CA SER A 728 6.94 -9.88 -24.35
C SER A 728 5.44 -10.24 -24.39
N VAL A 729 4.79 -10.10 -25.55
CA VAL A 729 3.37 -10.52 -25.70
C VAL A 729 3.22 -12.03 -25.47
N SER A 730 4.29 -12.80 -25.71
CA SER A 730 4.29 -14.25 -25.56
C SER A 730 4.59 -14.73 -24.15
N PHE A 731 4.83 -13.84 -23.18
CA PHE A 731 5.01 -14.25 -21.80
C PHE A 731 3.67 -14.65 -21.17
N GLN A 732 3.68 -15.76 -20.44
CA GLN A 732 2.49 -16.23 -19.73
C GLN A 732 1.96 -15.19 -18.73
N SER A 733 2.86 -14.45 -18.07
CA SER A 733 2.52 -13.39 -17.12
C SER A 733 1.66 -12.28 -17.72
N PHE A 734 1.84 -11.95 -19.01
CA PHE A 734 0.98 -11.00 -19.75
C PHE A 734 -0.47 -11.50 -19.81
N HIS A 735 -0.65 -12.75 -20.21
CA HIS A 735 -1.96 -13.35 -20.42
C HIS A 735 -2.67 -13.70 -19.11
N GLN A 736 -1.95 -14.17 -18.10
CA GLN A 736 -2.52 -14.57 -16.81
C GLN A 736 -3.33 -13.45 -16.15
N ARG A 737 -2.87 -12.20 -16.29
CA ARG A 737 -3.55 -11.03 -15.71
C ARG A 737 -4.58 -10.43 -16.66
N THR A 738 -4.29 -10.37 -17.96
CA THR A 738 -5.25 -9.87 -18.98
C THR A 738 -6.52 -10.74 -19.06
N LEU A 739 -6.38 -12.07 -18.92
CA LEU A 739 -7.49 -13.03 -18.96
C LEU A 739 -8.33 -13.02 -17.67
N SER A 740 -7.79 -12.48 -16.57
CA SER A 740 -8.50 -12.37 -15.28
C SER A 740 -9.57 -11.27 -15.25
N SER A 741 -9.64 -10.43 -16.29
CA SER A 741 -10.62 -9.34 -16.41
C SER A 741 -12.06 -9.86 -16.55
N SER A 742 -13.06 -9.05 -16.18
CA SER A 742 -14.49 -9.42 -16.34
C SER A 742 -14.96 -9.45 -17.78
N SER A 743 -14.32 -8.69 -18.67
CA SER A 743 -14.73 -8.54 -20.07
C SER A 743 -13.54 -8.27 -20.97
N SER A 744 -13.67 -8.55 -22.26
CA SER A 744 -12.65 -8.24 -23.27
C SER A 744 -12.39 -6.74 -23.40
N GLU A 745 -13.41 -5.89 -23.27
CA GLU A 745 -13.23 -4.43 -23.27
C GLU A 745 -12.45 -3.95 -22.03
N THR A 746 -12.73 -4.53 -20.86
CA THR A 746 -11.93 -4.24 -19.65
C THR A 746 -10.49 -4.72 -19.81
N ALA A 747 -10.28 -5.88 -20.44
CA ALA A 747 -8.93 -6.40 -20.73
C ALA A 747 -8.12 -5.42 -21.61
N LYS A 748 -8.72 -4.90 -22.68
CA LYS A 748 -8.07 -3.91 -23.56
C LYS A 748 -7.72 -2.63 -22.83
N LEU A 749 -8.68 -2.06 -22.09
CA LEU A 749 -8.49 -0.82 -21.35
C LEU A 749 -7.35 -0.98 -20.33
N THR A 750 -7.26 -2.14 -19.67
CA THR A 750 -6.17 -2.41 -18.71
C THR A 750 -4.80 -2.45 -19.38
N CYS A 751 -4.70 -2.98 -20.61
CA CYS A 751 -3.45 -2.98 -21.37
C CYS A 751 -3.03 -1.57 -21.79
N PHE A 752 -3.96 -0.72 -22.25
CA PHE A 752 -3.66 0.66 -22.61
C PHE A 752 -3.27 1.52 -21.42
N ALA A 753 -4.00 1.37 -20.29
CA ALA A 753 -3.62 2.01 -19.04
C ALA A 753 -2.21 1.58 -18.59
N ALA A 754 -1.88 0.30 -18.75
CA ALA A 754 -0.57 -0.21 -18.39
C ALA A 754 0.56 0.35 -19.25
N ALA A 755 0.34 0.49 -20.56
CA ALA A 755 1.33 1.10 -21.46
C ALA A 755 1.71 2.53 -21.04
N ILE A 756 0.75 3.33 -20.60
CA ILE A 756 0.99 4.70 -20.12
C ILE A 756 1.78 4.68 -18.80
N VAL A 757 1.37 3.84 -17.84
CA VAL A 757 2.00 3.75 -16.52
C VAL A 757 3.46 3.28 -16.64
N ILE A 758 3.74 2.29 -17.49
CA ILE A 758 5.09 1.78 -17.74
C ILE A 758 6.00 2.88 -18.33
N ALA A 759 5.50 3.67 -19.28
CA ALA A 759 6.28 4.77 -19.86
C ALA A 759 6.65 5.81 -18.79
N ILE A 760 5.71 6.18 -17.92
CA ILE A 760 5.95 7.15 -16.84
C ILE A 760 6.93 6.58 -15.81
N LEU A 761 6.79 5.30 -15.44
CA LEU A 761 7.67 4.64 -14.47
C LEU A 761 9.08 4.35 -15.00
N GLY A 762 9.29 4.38 -16.31
CA GLY A 762 10.61 4.31 -16.92
C GLY A 762 11.45 5.58 -16.76
N ILE A 763 10.82 6.73 -16.48
CA ILE A 763 11.52 8.02 -16.40
C ILE A 763 12.49 8.09 -15.20
N PRO A 764 12.08 7.76 -13.95
CA PRO A 764 13.00 7.87 -12.82
C PRO A 764 14.27 7.02 -12.95
N PRO A 765 14.23 5.73 -13.34
CA PRO A 765 15.45 4.95 -13.55
C PRO A 765 16.40 5.53 -14.60
N VAL A 766 15.86 6.11 -15.69
CA VAL A 766 16.67 6.83 -16.68
C VAL A 766 17.39 8.01 -16.04
N LEU A 767 16.68 8.84 -15.27
CA LEU A 767 17.26 9.99 -14.60
C LEU A 767 18.33 9.58 -13.58
N VAL A 768 18.09 8.50 -12.83
CA VAL A 768 19.08 7.95 -11.88
C VAL A 768 20.35 7.50 -12.62
N GLY A 769 20.21 6.77 -13.73
CA GLY A 769 21.36 6.35 -14.55
C GLY A 769 22.12 7.53 -15.16
N ALA A 770 21.41 8.57 -15.62
CA ALA A 770 22.00 9.79 -16.14
C ALA A 770 22.78 10.57 -15.06
N VAL A 771 22.25 10.67 -13.85
CA VAL A 771 22.96 11.27 -12.70
C VAL A 771 24.20 10.45 -12.36
N ALA A 772 24.11 9.12 -12.33
CA ALA A 772 25.25 8.24 -12.07
C ALA A 772 26.38 8.41 -13.10
N ALA A 773 26.02 8.58 -14.38
CA ALA A 773 26.95 8.89 -15.46
C ALA A 773 27.59 10.29 -15.34
N SER A 774 26.89 11.21 -14.68
CA SER A 774 27.29 12.61 -14.48
C SER A 774 28.00 12.87 -13.15
N THR A 775 28.26 11.81 -12.38
CA THR A 775 28.83 11.89 -11.03
C THR A 775 30.34 11.75 -11.05
N ASP A 776 31.03 12.64 -10.35
CA ASP A 776 32.43 12.42 -10.00
C ASP A 776 32.54 11.46 -8.81
N TRP A 777 32.73 10.17 -9.11
CA TRP A 777 32.81 9.12 -8.09
C TRP A 777 33.96 9.31 -7.10
N ASN A 778 34.99 10.09 -7.44
CA ASN A 778 36.09 10.42 -6.53
C ASN A 778 35.63 11.28 -5.33
N GLN A 779 34.59 12.10 -5.52
CA GLN A 779 34.03 12.97 -4.46
C GLN A 779 32.96 12.26 -3.62
N THR A 780 32.63 11.01 -3.97
CA THR A 780 31.69 10.18 -3.22
C THR A 780 32.43 9.31 -2.20
N GLN A 781 31.70 8.74 -1.24
CA GLN A 781 32.27 7.78 -0.29
C GLN A 781 32.68 6.45 -0.95
N TYR A 782 32.25 6.19 -2.20
CA TYR A 782 32.59 4.99 -2.96
C TYR A 782 34.05 5.01 -3.49
N GLY A 783 34.54 6.20 -3.86
CA GLY A 783 35.90 6.41 -4.36
C GLY A 783 36.18 5.84 -5.75
N LEU A 784 37.46 5.81 -6.15
CA LEU A 784 37.92 5.23 -7.41
C LEU A 784 38.41 3.78 -7.22
N PRO A 785 38.43 2.93 -8.26
CA PRO A 785 37.89 3.15 -9.61
C PRO A 785 36.34 3.15 -9.65
N PRO A 786 35.71 3.82 -10.64
CA PRO A 786 34.25 3.95 -10.72
C PRO A 786 33.54 2.61 -10.97
N PRO A 787 32.22 2.52 -10.69
CA PRO A 787 31.47 1.25 -10.75
C PRO A 787 31.60 0.49 -12.07
N TYR A 788 31.68 1.17 -13.21
CA TYR A 788 31.88 0.52 -14.51
C TYR A 788 33.17 -0.30 -14.57
N ILE A 789 34.30 0.27 -14.12
CA ILE A 789 35.63 -0.37 -14.18
C ILE A 789 35.73 -1.51 -13.16
N ARG A 790 35.06 -1.40 -12.01
CA ARG A 790 34.96 -2.49 -11.02
C ARG A 790 34.06 -3.65 -11.46
N GLY A 791 33.34 -3.51 -12.57
CA GLY A 791 32.36 -4.51 -13.01
C GLY A 791 31.06 -4.48 -12.19
N GLU A 792 30.82 -3.41 -11.42
CA GLU A 792 29.65 -3.21 -10.55
C GLU A 792 28.57 -2.32 -11.21
N HIS A 793 28.59 -2.18 -12.55
CA HIS A 793 27.63 -1.37 -13.30
C HIS A 793 26.18 -1.86 -13.16
N SER A 794 25.95 -3.15 -12.86
CA SER A 794 24.61 -3.70 -12.55
C SER A 794 24.07 -3.24 -11.18
N LEU A 795 24.93 -2.72 -10.31
CA LEU A 795 24.59 -2.16 -8.99
C LEU A 795 24.45 -0.63 -9.01
N VAL A 796 24.55 0.01 -10.19
CA VAL A 796 24.66 1.46 -10.28
C VAL A 796 23.49 2.19 -9.61
N LEU A 797 22.27 1.72 -9.78
CA LEU A 797 21.09 2.39 -9.23
C LEU A 797 21.08 2.41 -7.68
N PRO A 798 21.21 1.26 -6.97
CA PRO A 798 21.31 1.28 -5.51
C PRO A 798 22.56 2.01 -5.00
N LEU A 799 23.72 1.92 -5.67
CA LEU A 799 24.93 2.68 -5.30
C LEU A 799 24.72 4.20 -5.41
N THR A 800 24.05 4.64 -6.49
CA THR A 800 23.74 6.06 -6.72
C THR A 800 22.80 6.58 -5.64
N LEU A 801 21.76 5.82 -5.30
CA LEU A 801 20.86 6.18 -4.19
C LEU A 801 21.61 6.24 -2.85
N GLN A 802 22.48 5.26 -2.56
CA GLN A 802 23.23 5.20 -1.31
C GLN A 802 24.21 6.37 -1.13
N HIS A 803 24.95 6.74 -2.17
CA HIS A 803 26.06 7.68 -2.03
C HIS A 803 25.74 9.13 -2.42
N LEU A 804 24.64 9.37 -3.15
CA LEU A 804 24.24 10.70 -3.62
C LEU A 804 22.99 11.27 -2.93
N THR A 805 22.18 10.44 -2.25
CA THR A 805 21.01 10.92 -1.50
C THR A 805 21.24 10.90 0.01
N PRO A 806 20.51 11.72 0.79
CA PRO A 806 20.52 11.62 2.24
C PRO A 806 20.07 10.23 2.73
N PRO A 807 20.58 9.74 3.89
CA PRO A 807 20.35 8.37 4.34
C PRO A 807 18.87 7.95 4.39
N TYR A 808 17.98 8.84 4.80
CA TYR A 808 16.54 8.57 4.90
C TYR A 808 15.86 8.42 3.53
N ILE A 809 16.29 9.19 2.51
CA ILE A 809 15.79 9.05 1.13
C ILE A 809 16.38 7.81 0.48
N SER A 810 17.65 7.52 0.73
CA SER A 810 18.32 6.30 0.28
C SER A 810 17.58 5.05 0.75
N VAL A 811 17.21 4.97 2.03
CA VAL A 811 16.44 3.84 2.58
C VAL A 811 15.08 3.69 1.88
N ILE A 812 14.36 4.79 1.65
CA ILE A 812 13.07 4.78 0.95
C ILE A 812 13.25 4.33 -0.51
N GLY A 813 14.25 4.89 -1.21
CA GLY A 813 14.56 4.58 -2.60
C GLY A 813 14.99 3.13 -2.81
N ILE A 814 15.97 2.65 -2.05
CA ILE A 814 16.47 1.28 -2.18
C ILE A 814 15.41 0.27 -1.68
N GLY A 815 14.66 0.60 -0.61
CA GLY A 815 13.53 -0.20 -0.15
C GLY A 815 12.42 -0.34 -1.21
N ALA A 816 12.14 0.73 -1.95
CA ALA A 816 11.21 0.68 -3.08
C ALA A 816 11.73 -0.20 -4.21
N VAL A 817 13.02 -0.13 -4.56
CA VAL A 817 13.62 -1.03 -5.56
C VAL A 817 13.48 -2.48 -5.12
N ALA A 818 13.83 -2.81 -3.86
CA ALA A 818 13.64 -4.14 -3.31
C ALA A 818 12.17 -4.62 -3.39
N ALA A 819 11.22 -3.74 -3.07
CA ALA A 819 9.79 -4.03 -3.19
C ALA A 819 9.35 -4.33 -4.63
N ALA A 820 9.84 -3.55 -5.61
CA ALA A 820 9.59 -3.80 -7.03
C ALA A 820 10.14 -5.16 -7.47
N VAL A 821 11.36 -5.49 -7.04
CA VAL A 821 12.01 -6.75 -7.41
C VAL A 821 11.28 -7.96 -6.81
N MET A 822 10.79 -7.84 -5.57
CA MET A 822 10.06 -8.90 -4.89
C MET A 822 8.72 -9.23 -5.60
N SER A 823 7.99 -8.21 -6.06
CA SER A 823 6.75 -8.36 -6.84
C SER A 823 6.94 -9.16 -8.14
N SER A 824 8.03 -8.87 -8.87
CA SER A 824 8.32 -9.55 -10.14
C SER A 824 8.80 -10.98 -9.95
N THR A 825 9.57 -11.23 -8.89
CA THR A 825 10.03 -12.59 -8.53
C THR A 825 8.85 -13.49 -8.26
N ASP A 826 7.88 -13.01 -7.48
CA ASP A 826 6.65 -13.76 -7.20
C ASP A 826 5.86 -14.07 -8.47
N SER A 827 5.66 -13.05 -9.30
CA SER A 827 4.94 -13.19 -10.58
C SER A 827 5.58 -14.26 -11.48
N GLY A 828 6.91 -14.31 -11.55
CA GLY A 828 7.64 -15.34 -12.31
C GLY A 828 7.48 -16.73 -11.71
N LEU A 829 7.61 -16.87 -10.38
CA LEU A 829 7.43 -18.14 -9.66
C LEU A 829 6.01 -18.71 -9.87
N LEU A 830 4.99 -17.86 -9.78
CA LEU A 830 3.60 -18.27 -9.96
C LEU A 830 3.24 -18.52 -11.43
N SER A 831 3.86 -17.80 -12.37
CA SER A 831 3.73 -18.07 -13.81
C SER A 831 4.23 -19.47 -14.14
N ALA A 832 5.50 -19.77 -13.81
CA ALA A 832 6.12 -21.07 -14.07
C ALA A 832 5.32 -22.21 -13.43
N THR A 833 4.86 -21.98 -12.19
CA THR A 833 4.09 -22.97 -11.45
C THR A 833 2.70 -23.20 -12.07
N SER A 834 2.04 -22.17 -12.57
CA SER A 834 0.73 -22.29 -13.23
C SER A 834 0.81 -23.11 -14.51
N VAL A 835 1.85 -22.87 -15.31
CA VAL A 835 2.12 -23.57 -16.57
C VAL A 835 2.48 -25.02 -16.30
N PHE A 836 3.38 -25.28 -15.35
CA PHE A 836 3.75 -26.65 -15.00
C PHE A 836 2.56 -27.45 -14.44
N SER A 837 1.82 -26.89 -13.48
CA SER A 837 0.71 -27.61 -12.83
C SER A 837 -0.46 -27.87 -13.79
N SER A 838 -0.83 -26.90 -14.62
CA SER A 838 -2.00 -26.99 -15.49
C SER A 838 -1.67 -27.67 -16.82
N ASN A 839 -0.55 -27.33 -17.46
CA ASN A 839 -0.25 -27.78 -18.82
C ASN A 839 0.61 -29.06 -18.86
N ILE A 840 1.44 -29.32 -17.84
CA ILE A 840 2.24 -30.56 -17.75
C ILE A 840 1.60 -31.55 -16.77
N TYR A 841 1.47 -31.19 -15.49
CA TYR A 841 1.08 -32.15 -14.46
C TYR A 841 -0.33 -32.68 -14.65
N LYS A 842 -1.34 -31.79 -14.68
CA LYS A 842 -2.74 -32.20 -14.82
C LYS A 842 -3.06 -32.77 -16.20
N ASN A 843 -2.40 -32.28 -17.25
CA ASN A 843 -2.77 -32.63 -18.63
C ASN A 843 -2.01 -33.83 -19.21
N ILE A 844 -0.72 -33.98 -18.87
CA ILE A 844 0.17 -35.01 -19.42
C ILE A 844 0.43 -36.11 -18.39
N LEU A 845 0.92 -35.76 -17.19
CA LEU A 845 1.35 -36.73 -16.19
C LEU A 845 0.16 -37.41 -15.48
N ARG A 846 -0.79 -36.66 -14.91
CA ARG A 846 -1.88 -37.19 -14.08
C ARG A 846 -3.21 -36.49 -14.29
N ARG A 847 -4.03 -37.05 -15.19
CA ARG A 847 -5.33 -36.48 -15.65
C ARG A 847 -6.44 -36.40 -14.61
N ARG A 848 -6.39 -37.22 -13.56
CA ARG A 848 -7.42 -37.27 -12.49
C ARG A 848 -6.93 -36.71 -11.15
N ALA A 849 -5.96 -35.80 -11.17
CA ALA A 849 -5.43 -35.19 -9.95
C ALA A 849 -6.51 -34.39 -9.19
N SER A 850 -6.56 -34.57 -7.86
CA SER A 850 -7.49 -33.83 -6.99
C SER A 850 -7.01 -32.40 -6.72
N ASP A 851 -7.91 -31.48 -6.32
CA ASP A 851 -7.54 -30.09 -6.02
C ASP A 851 -6.52 -29.95 -4.87
N CYS A 852 -6.51 -30.88 -3.92
CA CYS A 852 -5.50 -30.92 -2.85
C CYS A 852 -4.12 -31.33 -3.38
N GLU A 853 -4.08 -32.28 -4.31
CA GLU A 853 -2.85 -32.72 -4.95
C GLU A 853 -2.23 -31.58 -5.78
N ILE A 854 -3.05 -30.88 -6.56
CA ILE A 854 -2.59 -29.73 -7.36
C ILE A 854 -1.99 -28.63 -6.48
N LYS A 855 -2.55 -28.37 -5.29
CA LYS A 855 -1.98 -27.40 -4.35
C LYS A 855 -0.59 -27.79 -3.85
N TRP A 856 -0.35 -29.08 -3.60
CA TRP A 856 0.98 -29.57 -3.23
C TRP A 856 1.97 -29.46 -4.38
N VAL A 857 1.56 -29.83 -5.59
CA VAL A 857 2.38 -29.67 -6.80
C VAL A 857 2.77 -28.21 -7.02
N ILE A 858 1.84 -27.28 -6.83
CA ILE A 858 2.10 -25.84 -6.91
C ILE A 858 3.20 -25.45 -5.93
N ARG A 859 3.08 -25.83 -4.66
CA ARG A 859 4.07 -25.49 -3.62
C ARG A 859 5.46 -26.06 -3.91
N VAL A 860 5.54 -27.32 -4.33
CA VAL A 860 6.81 -27.96 -4.69
C VAL A 860 7.45 -27.27 -5.90
N THR A 861 6.64 -26.94 -6.91
CA THR A 861 7.14 -26.28 -8.12
C THR A 861 7.70 -24.89 -7.81
N VAL A 862 7.05 -24.11 -6.95
CA VAL A 862 7.58 -22.79 -6.51
C VAL A 862 8.97 -22.94 -5.89
N VAL A 863 9.17 -23.93 -5.02
CA VAL A 863 10.48 -24.18 -4.39
C VAL A 863 11.52 -24.59 -5.43
N VAL A 864 11.18 -25.50 -6.33
CA VAL A 864 12.11 -25.98 -7.37
C VAL A 864 12.52 -24.84 -8.32
N VAL A 865 11.55 -24.09 -8.85
CA VAL A 865 11.82 -22.96 -9.76
C VAL A 865 12.65 -21.89 -9.05
N GLY A 866 12.33 -21.60 -7.79
CA GLY A 866 13.10 -20.64 -6.98
C GLY A 866 14.55 -21.08 -6.76
N LEU A 867 14.79 -22.33 -6.37
CA LEU A 867 16.15 -22.84 -6.16
C LEU A 867 16.97 -22.93 -7.45
N VAL A 868 16.35 -23.35 -8.55
CA VAL A 868 16.99 -23.36 -9.88
C VAL A 868 17.34 -21.94 -10.30
N GLY A 869 16.42 -20.99 -10.13
CA GLY A 869 16.65 -19.58 -10.45
C GLY A 869 17.80 -18.97 -9.62
N THR A 870 17.83 -19.23 -8.31
CA THR A 870 18.94 -18.83 -7.42
C THR A 870 20.27 -19.41 -7.85
N SER A 871 20.29 -20.67 -8.29
CA SER A 871 21.54 -21.32 -8.71
C SER A 871 22.09 -20.67 -9.99
N LEU A 872 21.20 -20.20 -10.86
CA LEU A 872 21.59 -19.58 -12.13
C LEU A 872 22.24 -18.19 -11.93
N THR A 873 21.95 -17.49 -10.84
CA THR A 873 22.55 -16.17 -10.56
C THR A 873 24.07 -16.22 -10.34
N PHE A 874 24.64 -17.40 -10.06
CA PHE A 874 26.09 -17.55 -9.88
C PHE A 874 26.88 -17.62 -11.19
N TYR A 875 26.21 -17.84 -12.33
CA TYR A 875 26.87 -17.97 -13.62
C TYR A 875 27.05 -16.63 -14.34
N THR A 876 26.23 -15.62 -14.02
CA THR A 876 26.22 -14.32 -14.70
C THR A 876 25.92 -13.20 -13.72
N ASN A 877 26.68 -12.09 -13.81
CA ASN A 877 26.50 -10.91 -12.93
C ASN A 877 25.62 -9.80 -13.55
N SER A 878 25.16 -9.96 -14.79
CA SER A 878 24.34 -8.95 -15.49
C SER A 878 22.87 -9.35 -15.51
N THR A 879 22.03 -8.47 -14.94
CA THR A 879 20.57 -8.56 -14.95
C THR A 879 20.01 -8.46 -16.37
N LEU A 880 20.56 -7.53 -17.16
CA LEU A 880 20.16 -7.26 -18.53
C LEU A 880 20.39 -8.48 -19.45
N LEU A 881 21.51 -9.19 -19.27
CA LEU A 881 21.86 -10.38 -20.07
C LEU A 881 20.86 -11.54 -19.91
N LEU A 882 20.57 -11.94 -18.67
CA LEU A 882 19.62 -13.02 -18.37
C LEU A 882 18.24 -12.72 -18.95
N TRP A 883 17.86 -11.45 -18.94
CA TRP A 883 16.59 -11.02 -19.47
C TRP A 883 16.53 -11.05 -21.01
N ILE A 884 17.56 -10.51 -21.69
CA ILE A 884 17.67 -10.56 -23.16
C ILE A 884 17.60 -12.02 -23.64
N LEU A 885 18.30 -12.94 -22.97
CA LEU A 885 18.27 -14.37 -23.30
C LEU A 885 16.86 -14.97 -23.19
N GLY A 886 16.12 -14.63 -22.14
CA GLY A 886 14.74 -15.08 -21.97
C GLY A 886 13.79 -14.50 -23.04
N ALA A 887 13.93 -13.22 -23.35
CA ALA A 887 13.12 -12.57 -24.38
C ALA A 887 13.40 -13.12 -25.78
N ASP A 888 14.65 -13.45 -26.09
CA ASP A 888 15.07 -14.06 -27.36
C ASP A 888 14.41 -15.42 -27.59
N VAL A 889 14.43 -16.31 -26.59
CA VAL A 889 13.75 -17.62 -26.64
C VAL A 889 12.25 -17.44 -26.88
N SER A 890 11.62 -16.50 -26.20
CA SER A 890 10.20 -16.20 -26.37
C SER A 890 9.88 -15.65 -27.76
N TYR A 891 10.68 -14.71 -28.26
CA TYR A 891 10.46 -14.05 -29.53
C TYR A 891 10.71 -14.98 -30.73
N THR A 892 11.75 -15.80 -30.68
CA THR A 892 12.14 -16.65 -31.82
C THR A 892 11.37 -17.96 -31.90
N LEU A 893 10.96 -18.52 -30.75
CA LEU A 893 10.26 -19.81 -30.68
C LEU A 893 8.78 -19.68 -30.37
N ILE A 894 8.38 -18.95 -29.33
CA ILE A 894 6.99 -18.97 -28.84
C ILE A 894 6.08 -18.03 -29.66
N PHE A 895 6.54 -16.82 -29.93
CA PHE A 895 5.75 -15.78 -30.60
C PHE A 895 5.24 -16.18 -32.00
N PRO A 896 6.05 -16.79 -32.90
CA PRO A 896 5.56 -17.31 -34.18
C PRO A 896 4.40 -18.28 -34.04
N HIS A 897 4.49 -19.21 -33.07
CA HIS A 897 3.44 -20.18 -32.81
C HIS A 897 2.17 -19.53 -32.27
N LEU A 898 2.30 -18.54 -31.38
CA LEU A 898 1.16 -17.79 -30.85
C LEU A 898 0.39 -17.07 -31.96
N ILE A 899 1.10 -16.38 -32.86
CA ILE A 899 0.51 -15.73 -34.03
C ILE A 899 -0.19 -16.76 -34.92
N ALA A 900 0.52 -17.84 -35.25
CA ALA A 900 0.06 -18.88 -36.15
C ALA A 900 -1.25 -19.51 -35.64
N VAL A 901 -1.31 -19.89 -34.37
CA VAL A 901 -2.50 -20.53 -33.77
C VAL A 901 -3.72 -19.61 -33.74
N LEU A 902 -3.53 -18.32 -33.41
CA LEU A 902 -4.62 -17.40 -33.17
C LEU A 902 -5.20 -16.80 -34.46
N PHE A 903 -4.36 -16.45 -35.43
CA PHE A 903 -4.77 -15.66 -36.59
C PHE A 903 -4.84 -16.45 -37.90
N PHE A 904 -4.16 -17.59 -38.02
CA PHE A 904 -4.12 -18.35 -39.27
C PHE A 904 -4.87 -19.67 -39.16
N ASN A 905 -5.79 -19.96 -40.09
CA ASN A 905 -6.59 -21.19 -40.09
C ASN A 905 -5.86 -22.41 -40.70
N ILE A 906 -4.68 -22.23 -41.28
CA ILE A 906 -3.94 -23.24 -42.06
C ILE A 906 -3.00 -24.10 -41.18
N THR A 907 -2.77 -23.70 -39.93
CA THR A 907 -1.74 -24.30 -39.07
C THR A 907 -2.15 -25.65 -38.48
N ASN A 908 -1.25 -26.63 -38.51
CA ASN A 908 -1.43 -27.97 -37.92
C ASN A 908 -0.27 -28.33 -36.96
N GLY A 909 -0.38 -29.48 -36.28
CA GLY A 909 0.65 -29.94 -35.35
C GLY A 909 2.00 -30.28 -36.01
N TYR A 910 2.01 -30.85 -37.22
CA TYR A 910 3.26 -31.20 -37.90
C TYR A 910 4.08 -29.96 -38.29
N GLY A 911 3.44 -28.94 -38.87
CA GLY A 911 4.07 -27.67 -39.20
C GLY A 911 4.59 -26.93 -37.96
N ALA A 912 3.87 -27.01 -36.84
CA ALA A 912 4.35 -26.47 -35.56
C ALA A 912 5.59 -27.23 -35.04
N PHE A 913 5.64 -28.56 -35.13
CA PHE A 913 6.82 -29.33 -34.72
C PHE A 913 8.04 -29.04 -35.59
N VAL A 914 7.86 -29.06 -36.92
CA VAL A 914 8.94 -28.75 -37.87
C VAL A 914 9.42 -27.30 -37.68
N GLY A 915 8.50 -26.36 -37.52
CA GLY A 915 8.83 -24.97 -37.25
C GLY A 915 9.61 -24.79 -35.95
N TYR A 916 9.24 -25.50 -34.88
CA TYR A 916 10.01 -25.51 -33.63
C TYR A 916 11.45 -26.03 -33.82
N VAL A 917 11.63 -27.16 -34.52
CA VAL A 917 12.96 -27.73 -34.77
C VAL A 917 13.81 -26.82 -35.66
N VAL A 918 13.23 -26.29 -36.74
CA VAL A 918 13.93 -25.38 -37.66
C VAL A 918 14.30 -24.08 -36.96
N GLY A 919 13.36 -23.47 -36.22
CA GLY A 919 13.59 -22.25 -35.46
C GLY A 919 14.70 -22.40 -34.43
N LEU A 920 14.67 -23.48 -33.64
CA LEU A 920 15.71 -23.77 -32.64
C LEU A 920 17.08 -24.01 -33.29
N THR A 921 17.12 -24.82 -34.35
CA THR A 921 18.37 -25.13 -35.07
C THR A 921 18.97 -23.88 -35.70
N PHE A 922 18.15 -23.09 -36.39
CA PHE A 922 18.57 -21.85 -37.02
C PHE A 922 19.11 -20.85 -35.99
N ARG A 923 18.41 -20.70 -34.85
CA ARG A 923 18.86 -19.80 -33.78
C ARG A 923 20.21 -20.21 -33.20
N ILE A 924 20.45 -21.51 -32.99
CA ILE A 924 21.73 -22.04 -32.49
C ILE A 924 22.84 -21.82 -33.51
N MET A 925 22.59 -22.07 -34.80
CA MET A 925 23.59 -21.93 -35.86
C MET A 925 24.05 -20.49 -36.08
N VAL A 926 23.16 -19.52 -35.88
CA VAL A 926 23.46 -18.10 -36.00
C VAL A 926 24.36 -17.59 -34.85
N GLY A 927 24.47 -18.34 -33.75
CA GLY A 927 25.37 -18.04 -32.64
C GLY A 927 24.91 -16.88 -31.75
N GLU A 928 25.55 -16.72 -30.59
CA GLU A 928 25.30 -15.62 -29.64
C GLU A 928 26.57 -15.37 -28.83
N ASN A 929 27.28 -14.30 -29.19
CA ASN A 929 28.59 -13.98 -28.61
C ASN A 929 28.51 -13.69 -27.12
N THR A 930 27.37 -13.23 -26.62
CA THR A 930 27.17 -12.94 -25.18
C THR A 930 27.12 -14.20 -24.31
N VAL A 931 26.80 -15.36 -24.87
CA VAL A 931 26.74 -16.66 -24.17
C VAL A 931 27.90 -17.59 -24.60
N GLY A 932 28.80 -17.09 -25.47
CA GLY A 932 29.93 -17.87 -25.99
C GLY A 932 29.55 -18.91 -27.03
N LEU A 933 28.38 -18.77 -27.69
CA LEU A 933 27.97 -19.66 -28.78
C LEU A 933 28.59 -19.18 -30.10
N PRO A 934 29.46 -19.98 -30.75
CA PRO A 934 30.12 -19.57 -31.98
C PRO A 934 29.13 -19.44 -33.13
N VAL A 935 29.36 -18.45 -34.00
CA VAL A 935 28.59 -18.28 -35.23
C VAL A 935 29.01 -19.36 -36.23
N VAL A 936 28.09 -20.26 -36.56
CA VAL A 936 28.27 -21.29 -37.59
C VAL A 936 27.73 -20.83 -38.95
N LEU A 937 26.64 -20.05 -38.94
CA LEU A 937 25.99 -19.51 -40.13
C LEU A 937 26.16 -17.97 -40.19
N PRO A 938 27.13 -17.45 -40.95
CA PRO A 938 27.31 -16.01 -41.11
C PRO A 938 26.25 -15.42 -42.07
N LEU A 939 25.42 -14.50 -41.57
CA LEU A 939 24.46 -13.75 -42.40
C LEU A 939 25.16 -12.58 -43.12
N PRO A 940 24.54 -12.01 -44.19
CA PRO A 940 25.07 -10.83 -44.88
C PRO A 940 25.35 -9.67 -43.91
N GLY A 941 26.57 -9.15 -43.91
CA GLY A 941 27.00 -8.09 -42.99
C GLY A 941 27.68 -8.58 -41.70
N CYS A 942 28.00 -9.88 -41.59
CA CYS A 942 28.83 -10.40 -40.51
C CYS A 942 30.28 -9.94 -40.65
N THR A 943 30.82 -9.30 -39.62
CA THR A 943 32.22 -8.82 -39.57
C THR A 943 33.04 -9.67 -38.60
N LEU A 944 34.34 -9.80 -38.87
CA LEU A 944 35.28 -10.46 -37.96
C LEU A 944 35.95 -9.39 -37.10
N GLU A 945 35.61 -9.35 -35.82
CA GLU A 945 36.17 -8.40 -34.85
C GLU A 945 36.91 -9.19 -33.77
N GLU A 946 38.21 -8.93 -33.59
CA GLU A 946 39.08 -9.60 -32.60
C GLU A 946 39.07 -11.15 -32.66
N GLY A 947 38.86 -11.73 -33.85
CA GLY A 947 38.82 -13.19 -34.05
C GLY A 947 37.47 -13.84 -33.76
N LEU A 948 36.44 -13.06 -33.40
CA LEU A 948 35.06 -13.51 -33.22
C LEU A 948 34.18 -12.97 -34.36
N TYR A 949 33.32 -13.83 -34.92
CA TYR A 949 32.32 -13.42 -35.90
C TYR A 949 31.21 -12.62 -35.19
N VAL A 950 31.00 -11.37 -35.59
CA VAL A 950 29.95 -10.48 -35.06
C VAL A 950 28.87 -10.31 -36.11
N GLN A 951 27.63 -10.67 -35.76
CA GLN A 951 26.48 -10.49 -36.64
C GLN A 951 25.91 -9.08 -36.46
N LYS A 952 25.91 -8.27 -37.53
CA LYS A 952 25.28 -6.94 -37.58
C LYS A 952 23.86 -6.96 -38.16
N ALA A 953 23.48 -8.04 -38.83
CA ALA A 953 22.14 -8.27 -39.37
C ALA A 953 21.09 -8.50 -38.25
N PRO A 954 19.78 -8.28 -38.51
CA PRO A 954 18.72 -8.53 -37.53
C PRO A 954 18.41 -10.03 -37.39
N VAL A 955 19.35 -10.74 -36.78
CA VAL A 955 19.41 -12.20 -36.64
C VAL A 955 18.17 -12.80 -36.00
N ARG A 956 17.62 -12.18 -34.95
CA ARG A 956 16.49 -12.72 -34.19
C ARG A 956 15.19 -12.57 -34.97
N THR A 957 14.99 -11.45 -35.63
CA THR A 957 13.85 -11.19 -36.50
C THR A 957 13.86 -12.14 -37.70
N VAL A 958 15.01 -12.38 -38.32
CA VAL A 958 15.13 -13.37 -39.40
C VAL A 958 14.79 -14.77 -38.88
N SER A 959 15.31 -15.17 -37.72
CA SER A 959 14.99 -16.45 -37.09
C SER A 959 13.48 -16.59 -36.81
N MET A 960 12.84 -15.56 -36.26
CA MET A 960 11.41 -15.51 -35.98
C MET A 960 10.58 -15.68 -37.26
N LEU A 961 10.94 -15.00 -38.35
CA LEU A 961 10.28 -15.10 -39.65
C LEU A 961 10.49 -16.47 -40.30
N CYS A 962 11.67 -17.08 -40.16
CA CYS A 962 11.93 -18.45 -40.61
C CYS A 962 11.05 -19.46 -39.86
N THR A 963 10.93 -19.34 -38.54
CA THR A 963 10.01 -20.14 -37.72
C THR A 963 8.56 -19.94 -38.17
N LEU A 964 8.12 -18.70 -38.37
CA LEU A 964 6.74 -18.41 -38.80
C LEU A 964 6.45 -18.96 -40.21
N GLY A 965 7.38 -18.76 -41.15
CA GLY A 965 7.26 -19.22 -42.53
C GLY A 965 7.22 -20.74 -42.64
N THR A 966 7.96 -21.47 -41.79
CA THR A 966 7.92 -22.93 -41.74
C THR A 966 6.62 -23.45 -41.13
N ILE A 967 6.07 -22.79 -40.10
CA ILE A 967 4.77 -23.14 -39.52
C ILE A 967 3.63 -22.95 -40.54
N LEU A 968 3.72 -21.88 -41.37
CA LEU A 968 2.69 -21.52 -42.35
C LEU A 968 2.86 -22.22 -43.70
N SER A 969 4.00 -22.87 -43.96
CA SER A 969 4.27 -23.49 -45.26
C SER A 969 3.40 -24.73 -45.51
N PRO A 970 2.55 -24.74 -46.56
CA PRO A 970 1.74 -25.90 -46.89
C PRO A 970 2.55 -27.06 -47.48
N HIS A 971 3.77 -26.82 -47.97
CA HIS A 971 4.55 -27.82 -48.72
C HIS A 971 5.23 -28.88 -47.85
N PHE A 972 5.46 -28.62 -46.56
CA PHE A 972 5.93 -29.66 -45.63
C PHE A 972 4.77 -30.48 -45.02
N CYS A 973 3.52 -30.18 -45.41
CA CYS A 973 2.30 -30.58 -44.70
C CYS A 973 1.39 -31.58 -45.46
N SER A 974 1.94 -32.55 -46.20
CA SER A 974 1.15 -33.76 -46.54
C SER A 974 2.03 -34.97 -46.86
N PRO A 975 2.01 -36.02 -46.02
CA PRO A 975 1.90 -37.37 -46.49
C PRO A 975 0.43 -37.80 -46.39
N SER A 976 -0.25 -37.80 -47.54
CA SER A 976 -1.34 -38.74 -47.85
C SER A 976 -2.58 -38.82 -46.94
N CYS A 977 -3.12 -37.69 -46.44
CA CYS A 977 -4.42 -37.70 -45.75
C CYS A 977 -5.50 -36.78 -46.35
N SER A 978 -5.33 -36.28 -47.58
CA SER A 978 -6.39 -35.54 -48.28
C SER A 978 -7.50 -36.42 -48.86
N ASN A 979 -7.32 -37.75 -48.93
CA ASN A 979 -8.30 -38.65 -49.54
C ASN A 979 -9.29 -39.29 -48.54
N VAL A 980 -9.03 -39.27 -47.23
CA VAL A 980 -9.93 -39.92 -46.26
C VAL A 980 -11.06 -38.99 -45.83
N ASP A 981 -10.78 -37.71 -45.58
CA ASP A 981 -11.82 -36.73 -45.20
C ASP A 981 -12.71 -36.29 -46.37
N PHE A 982 -12.19 -36.30 -47.61
CA PHE A 982 -13.01 -36.05 -48.79
C PHE A 982 -13.96 -37.22 -49.10
N CYS A 983 -13.53 -38.47 -48.86
CA CYS A 983 -14.40 -39.65 -48.98
C CYS A 983 -15.43 -39.73 -47.85
N LEU A 984 -15.09 -39.33 -46.62
CA LEU A 984 -16.02 -39.32 -45.47
C LEU A 984 -17.10 -38.22 -45.57
N ARG A 985 -16.82 -37.08 -46.22
CA ARG A 985 -17.82 -36.03 -46.44
C ARG A 985 -18.81 -36.31 -47.57
N ASN A 986 -18.45 -37.15 -48.53
CA ASN A 986 -19.25 -37.38 -49.74
C ASN A 986 -20.05 -38.70 -49.75
N GLY A 987 -20.06 -39.46 -48.66
CA GLY A 987 -20.99 -40.60 -48.51
C GLY A 987 -20.84 -41.69 -49.58
N ILE A 988 -19.61 -42.00 -50.01
CA ILE A 988 -19.36 -43.08 -50.97
C ILE A 988 -18.71 -44.24 -50.21
N PHE A 989 -19.52 -45.01 -49.49
CA PHE A 989 -19.34 -46.46 -49.26
C PHE A 989 -20.65 -46.98 -48.64
N THR A 990 -21.55 -47.41 -49.52
CA THR A 990 -22.56 -48.42 -49.19
C THR A 990 -21.91 -49.80 -49.24
N THR A 991 -22.40 -50.67 -48.34
CA THR A 991 -22.03 -52.07 -48.03
C THR A 991 -20.78 -52.29 -47.19
#